data_AF-A0A7L9BZG1-F1
#
_entry.id   AF-A0A7L9BZG1-F1
#
_cell.length_a   1.000
_cell.length_b   1.000
_cell.length_c   1.000
_cell.angle_alpha   90.00
_cell.angle_beta   90.00
_cell.angle_gamma   90.00
#
_symmetry.space_group_name_H-M   'P 1'
#
loop_
_entity.id
_entity.type
_entity.pdbx_description
1 polymer ?
#
loop_
_entity_poly.entity_id
_entity_poly.type
_entity_poly.pdbx_seq_one_letter_code
_entity_poly.pdbx_strand_id
1 'polypeptide(L)'
;MLNSRRFARIALVLFLAIAVLPARASENAADKRRSDSAALFSEADYLRHVSTLADDSFEGRGTGQEGIDKAAEYIAARFEEWGVQPGGDDHTYFQNFTLKLKSQVAQGTRLAVGMNDRPTRRAATLHEDYIPFPFSSNGSFSGEVVFAGYGIVKDDAGYNDYAGIDVADKIVLVLRRGPKFGDFSVQDSAFRAKASRAAGRDAAALLVVNPADDEEGDKLFDFNAQGTARFGGRGYGIPMIHISRKLADRMLRAGGLGGLEAAQKRIEETQKPASAVLKGVTIRGRVEIEPIESPVRNIIGIVPGTGPQKDEYIVMGAHYDHLGIRNKGTSEFNPEKDISNGADDNASGTTLVMMLARAFASGKPPNRTMVFMLFTGEEMGLLGSAHYANNPTIDLTKVNAMLNFDMVGRLKDNKLEVGGMRTGGFEDLVHRLAEPYGFTIRDGGGGRGPSDHTSFYNKDIPVLFFFTGLHKQYHQPEDDTPLLNIEGAVRIARFGADIVDEIDARSERIVFTQDTSRARISRQDTPDDEPQVATASPADEPERLRLGIVPDMDNDQPGVVIAQVVDGSPAAAAGLKAGDRLMAIGEKRIAGVMDIAGALSAFKWGETARVRIVRDGERKSIDVKFPARAAVAARPAPDRARPDRERRREDARERGPGDADTATAPGSIERSLNELVGRMADLSGGDCTVNIKGQNVDITLTVAARHESDRRLVSQIGRSLDAAVRGDVRIGVSFNLSRGRGQEPSNPLRGPFRDRPGGRRGMQSTADAGEEDMTTRPRRDNRPERPQPPATPAPPRAAGGDPTQKAAKKDPHAHADDEVAAVPMPKVRLGILPTYGESEGRGYEITGVVDDGPAAKAGMKNNDRILKIGGKNVTDVYSYMEALAGYKPGDEVTVVVLRGDREITLTIKSAPQKSLDAD
;
A
#
# COMPACT_ATOMS: atom_id res chain seq x y z
N MET A 1 -7.90 87.46 -4.39
CA MET A 1 -7.16 86.30 -3.83
C MET A 1 -7.98 85.45 -2.84
N LEU A 2 -9.29 85.23 -3.06
CA LEU A 2 -10.12 84.36 -2.18
C LEU A 2 -10.71 83.11 -2.86
N ASN A 3 -10.63 82.98 -4.19
CA ASN A 3 -11.24 81.84 -4.91
C ASN A 3 -10.30 80.68 -5.24
N SER A 4 -8.97 80.85 -5.17
CA SER A 4 -8.03 79.76 -5.51
C SER A 4 -7.85 78.73 -4.40
N ARG A 5 -8.06 79.12 -3.13
CA ARG A 5 -7.90 78.21 -1.98
C ARG A 5 -9.10 77.29 -1.72
N ARG A 6 -10.30 77.64 -2.22
CA ARG A 6 -11.50 76.78 -2.14
C ARG A 6 -11.50 75.70 -3.22
N PHE A 7 -11.04 76.01 -4.44
CA PHE A 7 -10.90 75.01 -5.51
C PHE A 7 -9.80 74.00 -5.23
N ALA A 8 -8.66 74.41 -4.65
CA ALA A 8 -7.59 73.48 -4.28
C ALA A 8 -8.00 72.52 -3.14
N ARG A 9 -8.87 72.95 -2.21
CA ARG A 9 -9.38 72.09 -1.12
C ARG A 9 -10.48 71.13 -1.58
N ILE A 10 -11.33 71.53 -2.52
CA ILE A 10 -12.36 70.64 -3.09
C ILE A 10 -11.72 69.61 -4.02
N ALA A 11 -10.70 69.99 -4.80
CA ALA A 11 -9.93 69.06 -5.63
C ALA A 11 -9.15 68.04 -4.79
N LEU A 12 -8.55 68.45 -3.65
CA LEU A 12 -7.82 67.53 -2.76
C LEU A 12 -8.75 66.57 -2.00
N VAL A 13 -9.97 67.00 -1.65
CA VAL A 13 -10.98 66.12 -1.01
C VAL A 13 -11.62 65.18 -2.03
N LEU A 14 -11.82 65.58 -3.29
CA LEU A 14 -12.24 64.66 -4.36
C LEU A 14 -11.13 63.67 -4.74
N PHE A 15 -9.86 64.07 -4.75
CA PHE A 15 -8.74 63.16 -5.03
C PHE A 15 -8.53 62.16 -3.89
N LEU A 16 -8.69 62.56 -2.62
CA LEU A 16 -8.68 61.62 -1.49
C LEU A 16 -9.92 60.71 -1.46
N ALA A 17 -11.10 61.20 -1.87
CA ALA A 17 -12.30 60.36 -1.94
C ALA A 17 -12.23 59.32 -3.09
N ILE A 18 -11.60 59.66 -4.22
CA ILE A 18 -11.41 58.76 -5.36
C ILE A 18 -10.24 57.80 -5.14
N ALA A 19 -9.23 58.15 -4.33
CA ALA A 19 -8.10 57.27 -3.99
C ALA A 19 -8.39 56.33 -2.80
N VAL A 20 -9.40 56.60 -1.97
CA VAL A 20 -9.77 55.76 -0.80
C VAL A 20 -10.93 54.79 -1.12
N LEU A 21 -11.56 54.92 -2.29
CA LEU A 21 -12.64 54.03 -2.74
C LEU A 21 -12.26 52.78 -3.57
N PRO A 22 -11.01 52.55 -4.04
CA PRO A 22 -10.61 51.22 -4.53
C PRO A 22 -10.01 50.35 -3.42
N ALA A 23 -9.49 50.92 -2.32
CA ALA A 23 -8.81 50.16 -1.28
C ALA A 23 -9.77 49.44 -0.31
N ARG A 24 -11.02 49.92 -0.16
CA ARG A 24 -12.03 49.29 0.69
C ARG A 24 -13.07 48.44 -0.05
N ALA A 25 -13.02 48.39 -1.38
CA ALA A 25 -13.80 47.46 -2.19
C ALA A 25 -13.07 46.13 -2.44
N SER A 26 -11.76 46.04 -2.13
CA SER A 26 -10.97 44.82 -2.25
C SER A 26 -10.88 43.99 -0.96
N GLU A 27 -11.30 44.52 0.19
CA GLU A 27 -11.17 43.83 1.49
C GLU A 27 -12.48 43.22 2.02
N ASN A 28 -13.61 43.41 1.33
CA ASN A 28 -14.94 42.98 1.84
C ASN A 28 -15.81 42.18 0.85
N ALA A 29 -15.21 41.58 -0.18
CA ALA A 29 -15.82 40.46 -0.90
C ALA A 29 -15.04 39.20 -0.56
N ALA A 30 -15.63 38.40 0.34
CA ALA A 30 -15.14 37.11 0.76
C ALA A 30 -15.04 36.13 -0.42
N ASP A 31 -13.85 35.93 -0.98
CA ASP A 31 -13.52 34.67 -1.65
C ASP A 31 -13.05 33.72 -0.52
N LYS A 32 -14.00 33.06 0.14
CA LYS A 32 -13.67 31.93 1.01
C LYS A 32 -12.95 30.89 0.15
N ARG A 33 -11.80 30.37 0.60
CA ARG A 33 -11.07 29.33 -0.15
C ARG A 33 -11.99 28.12 -0.38
N ARG A 34 -11.82 27.38 -1.48
CA ARG A 34 -12.65 26.20 -1.78
C ARG A 34 -12.54 25.17 -0.64
N SER A 35 -11.33 25.04 -0.09
CA SER A 35 -10.97 24.23 1.09
C SER A 35 -11.77 24.59 2.36
N ASP A 36 -12.19 25.84 2.53
CA ASP A 36 -12.98 26.31 3.69
C ASP A 36 -14.47 25.94 3.59
N SER A 37 -14.90 25.37 2.46
CA SER A 37 -16.28 24.95 2.27
C SER A 37 -16.56 23.62 2.97
N ALA A 38 -17.12 23.70 4.17
CA ALA A 38 -17.56 22.53 4.93
C ALA A 38 -18.57 21.65 4.16
N ALA A 39 -19.31 22.21 3.21
CA ALA A 39 -20.24 21.47 2.35
C ALA A 39 -19.55 20.68 1.23
N LEU A 40 -18.38 21.11 0.77
CA LEU A 40 -17.59 20.40 -0.26
C LEU A 40 -16.67 19.36 0.35
N PHE A 41 -16.21 19.60 1.59
CA PHE A 41 -15.31 18.73 2.32
C PHE A 41 -15.94 18.26 3.63
N SER A 42 -16.99 17.43 3.55
CA SER A 42 -17.68 16.88 4.72
C SER A 42 -17.24 15.44 5.02
N GLU A 43 -17.10 15.11 6.30
CA GLU A 43 -16.79 13.75 6.76
C GLU A 43 -17.89 12.75 6.37
N ALA A 44 -19.15 13.19 6.38
CA ALA A 44 -20.28 12.36 5.97
C ALA A 44 -20.22 12.01 4.48
N ASP A 45 -19.84 12.96 3.61
CA ASP A 45 -19.67 12.69 2.18
C ASP A 45 -18.47 11.78 1.94
N TYR A 46 -17.34 12.04 2.59
CA TYR A 46 -16.16 11.20 2.51
C TYR A 46 -16.48 9.76 2.93
N LEU A 47 -17.07 9.59 4.12
CA LEU A 47 -17.46 8.28 4.65
C LEU A 47 -18.40 7.55 3.67
N ARG A 48 -19.41 8.23 3.13
CA ARG A 48 -20.34 7.62 2.18
C ARG A 48 -19.61 7.10 0.93
N HIS A 49 -18.74 7.89 0.33
CA HIS A 49 -18.04 7.51 -0.90
C HIS A 49 -17.01 6.40 -0.64
N VAL A 50 -16.20 6.51 0.41
CA VAL A 50 -15.20 5.49 0.74
C VAL A 50 -15.86 4.17 1.14
N SER A 51 -16.94 4.20 1.94
CA SER A 51 -17.71 3.00 2.27
C SER A 51 -18.38 2.39 1.06
N THR A 52 -18.85 3.18 0.09
CA THR A 52 -19.43 2.62 -1.14
C THR A 52 -18.37 1.90 -1.95
N LEU A 53 -17.21 2.55 -2.15
CA LEU A 53 -16.13 1.97 -2.94
C LEU A 53 -15.57 0.71 -2.28
N ALA A 54 -15.42 0.70 -0.95
CA ALA A 54 -14.92 -0.40 -0.15
C ALA A 54 -15.99 -1.44 0.27
N ASP A 55 -17.20 -1.36 -0.27
CA ASP A 55 -18.26 -2.33 0.03
C ASP A 55 -18.00 -3.66 -0.69
N ASP A 56 -18.36 -4.79 -0.05
CA ASP A 56 -18.24 -6.14 -0.62
C ASP A 56 -18.90 -6.27 -2.00
N SER A 57 -19.95 -5.48 -2.29
CA SER A 57 -20.61 -5.46 -3.60
C SER A 57 -19.72 -4.95 -4.75
N PHE A 58 -18.65 -4.20 -4.42
CA PHE A 58 -17.59 -3.78 -5.33
C PHE A 58 -16.42 -4.77 -5.35
N GLU A 59 -16.55 -5.93 -4.69
CA GLU A 59 -15.67 -7.09 -4.83
C GLU A 59 -14.18 -6.76 -4.69
N GLY A 60 -13.83 -5.77 -3.88
CA GLY A 60 -12.44 -5.33 -3.70
C GLY A 60 -11.77 -4.70 -4.92
N ARG A 61 -12.55 -4.35 -5.96
CA ARG A 61 -12.08 -3.60 -7.15
C ARG A 61 -10.84 -4.20 -7.82
N GLY A 62 -10.77 -5.53 -7.86
CA GLY A 62 -9.65 -6.26 -8.48
C GLY A 62 -9.49 -5.92 -9.95
N THR A 63 -8.27 -5.58 -10.38
CA THR A 63 -7.96 -5.33 -11.80
C THR A 63 -8.35 -6.54 -12.65
N GLY A 64 -9.27 -6.31 -13.61
CA GLY A 64 -9.86 -7.36 -14.46
C GLY A 64 -10.99 -8.19 -13.83
N GLN A 65 -11.52 -7.78 -12.68
CA GLN A 65 -12.69 -8.37 -12.01
C GLN A 65 -13.92 -7.44 -12.08
N GLU A 66 -15.13 -7.96 -11.90
CA GLU A 66 -16.37 -7.20 -12.06
C GLU A 66 -16.48 -6.00 -11.10
N GLY A 67 -15.89 -6.12 -9.90
CA GLY A 67 -15.86 -5.05 -8.91
C GLY A 67 -15.28 -3.72 -9.40
N ILE A 68 -14.21 -3.77 -10.19
CA ILE A 68 -13.55 -2.56 -10.69
C ILE A 68 -14.41 -1.84 -11.73
N ASP A 69 -15.22 -2.59 -12.49
CA ASP A 69 -16.13 -2.02 -13.48
C ASP A 69 -17.28 -1.28 -12.79
N LYS A 70 -17.82 -1.83 -11.70
CA LYS A 70 -18.82 -1.15 -10.86
C LYS A 70 -18.26 0.13 -10.27
N ALA A 71 -17.02 0.11 -9.77
CA ALA A 71 -16.33 1.29 -9.25
C ALA A 71 -16.21 2.37 -10.34
N ALA A 72 -15.77 1.99 -11.53
CA ALA A 72 -15.62 2.92 -12.64
C ALA A 72 -16.93 3.61 -13.04
N GLU A 73 -18.02 2.84 -13.12
CA GLU A 73 -19.36 3.37 -13.41
C GLU A 73 -19.88 4.28 -12.29
N TYR A 74 -19.68 3.91 -11.02
CA TYR A 74 -20.05 4.73 -9.88
C TYR A 74 -19.34 6.09 -9.90
N ILE A 75 -18.02 6.08 -10.11
CA ILE A 75 -17.19 7.29 -10.15
C ILE A 75 -17.60 8.18 -11.32
N ALA A 76 -17.75 7.62 -12.53
CA ALA A 76 -18.16 8.37 -13.71
C ALA A 76 -19.54 9.03 -13.52
N ALA A 77 -20.50 8.33 -12.90
CA ALA A 77 -21.81 8.88 -12.58
C ALA A 77 -21.72 10.05 -11.59
N ARG A 78 -20.82 9.99 -10.60
CA ARG A 78 -20.56 11.11 -9.68
C ARG A 78 -19.93 12.30 -10.39
N PHE A 79 -18.97 12.07 -11.27
CA PHE A 79 -18.35 13.13 -12.08
C PHE A 79 -19.40 13.84 -12.95
N GLU A 80 -20.27 13.09 -13.62
CA GLU A 80 -21.35 13.64 -14.43
C GLU A 80 -22.34 14.46 -13.58
N GLU A 81 -22.76 13.92 -12.44
CA GLU A 81 -23.65 14.61 -11.50
C GLU A 81 -23.07 15.95 -11.02
N TRP A 82 -21.75 16.03 -10.86
CA TRP A 82 -21.05 17.24 -10.42
C TRP A 82 -20.67 18.19 -11.56
N GLY A 83 -20.99 17.86 -12.81
CA GLY A 83 -20.67 18.69 -13.97
C GLY A 83 -19.19 18.68 -14.37
N VAL A 84 -18.43 17.68 -13.91
CA VAL A 84 -17.08 17.41 -14.43
C VAL A 84 -17.22 16.94 -15.87
N GLN A 85 -16.36 17.38 -16.79
CA GLN A 85 -16.41 16.98 -18.19
C GLN A 85 -15.64 15.66 -18.41
N PRO A 86 -16.08 14.80 -19.35
CA PRO A 86 -15.33 13.61 -19.73
C PRO A 86 -13.99 13.97 -20.38
N GLY A 87 -12.90 13.32 -19.95
CA GLY A 87 -11.54 13.52 -20.49
C GLY A 87 -10.86 12.26 -21.03
N GLY A 88 -11.60 11.17 -21.16
CA GLY A 88 -11.16 9.91 -21.76
C GLY A 88 -11.40 9.85 -23.27
N ASP A 89 -11.44 8.63 -23.79
CA ASP A 89 -11.60 8.36 -25.22
C ASP A 89 -13.01 8.75 -25.68
N ASP A 90 -13.13 9.21 -26.92
CA ASP A 90 -14.41 9.51 -27.60
C ASP A 90 -15.39 10.35 -26.76
N HIS A 91 -14.87 11.33 -26.00
CA HIS A 91 -15.65 12.16 -25.08
C HIS A 91 -16.38 11.38 -23.97
N THR A 92 -15.83 10.24 -23.55
CA THR A 92 -16.26 9.49 -22.37
C THR A 92 -15.34 9.78 -21.17
N TYR A 93 -15.71 9.33 -19.97
CA TYR A 93 -14.79 9.38 -18.83
C TYR A 93 -13.70 8.33 -18.91
N PHE A 94 -13.76 7.38 -19.84
CA PHE A 94 -12.92 6.20 -19.81
C PHE A 94 -11.81 6.27 -20.84
N GLN A 95 -10.56 6.06 -20.43
CA GLN A 95 -9.50 5.65 -21.34
C GLN A 95 -9.44 4.13 -21.32
N ASN A 96 -9.84 3.50 -22.41
CA ASN A 96 -9.96 2.04 -22.52
C ASN A 96 -8.69 1.44 -23.11
N PHE A 97 -8.19 0.38 -22.48
CA PHE A 97 -7.04 -0.37 -22.96
C PHE A 97 -7.16 -1.84 -22.54
N THR A 98 -6.14 -2.64 -22.88
CA THR A 98 -6.13 -4.08 -22.57
C THR A 98 -4.88 -4.45 -21.79
N LEU A 99 -5.06 -5.38 -20.85
CA LEU A 99 -3.99 -5.98 -20.06
C LEU A 99 -4.06 -7.50 -20.17
N LYS A 100 -2.90 -8.16 -20.16
CA LYS A 100 -2.78 -9.62 -20.22
C LYS A 100 -2.93 -10.26 -18.83
N LEU A 101 -4.11 -10.11 -18.23
CA LEU A 101 -4.37 -10.51 -16.84
C LEU A 101 -4.64 -12.00 -16.67
N LYS A 102 -5.27 -12.60 -17.68
CA LYS A 102 -5.65 -14.02 -17.72
C LYS A 102 -4.79 -14.74 -18.75
N SER A 103 -4.80 -16.07 -18.70
CA SER A 103 -4.21 -16.89 -19.75
C SER A 103 -5.07 -18.13 -19.98
N GLN A 104 -4.77 -18.86 -21.04
CA GLN A 104 -5.36 -20.16 -21.34
C GLN A 104 -4.29 -21.11 -21.86
N VAL A 105 -4.52 -22.40 -21.66
CA VAL A 105 -3.71 -23.44 -22.31
C VAL A 105 -4.08 -23.47 -23.79
N ALA A 106 -3.11 -23.18 -24.65
CA ALA A 106 -3.30 -23.22 -26.10
C ALA A 106 -3.48 -24.65 -26.60
N GLN A 107 -4.19 -24.81 -27.73
CA GLN A 107 -4.41 -26.11 -28.38
C GLN A 107 -3.11 -26.83 -28.78
N GLY A 108 -2.00 -26.10 -28.93
CA GLY A 108 -0.67 -26.63 -29.23
C GLY A 108 0.01 -27.37 -28.07
N THR A 109 -0.50 -27.25 -26.84
CA THR A 109 0.04 -27.92 -25.66
C THR A 109 -0.16 -29.43 -25.76
N ARG A 110 0.94 -30.19 -25.61
CA ARG A 110 0.95 -31.65 -25.73
C ARG A 110 2.04 -32.29 -24.88
N LEU A 111 1.76 -33.48 -24.36
CA LEU A 111 2.72 -34.31 -23.65
C LEU A 111 2.62 -35.75 -24.17
N ALA A 112 3.76 -36.35 -24.51
CA ALA A 112 3.87 -37.74 -24.92
C ALA A 112 4.94 -38.44 -24.09
N VAL A 113 4.64 -39.65 -23.62
CA VAL A 113 5.52 -40.40 -22.71
C VAL A 113 5.88 -41.74 -23.34
N GLY A 114 7.18 -42.04 -23.39
CA GLY A 114 7.76 -43.32 -23.77
C GLY A 114 8.24 -44.04 -22.51
N MET A 115 8.01 -45.35 -22.43
CA MET A 115 8.35 -46.18 -21.28
C MET A 115 8.77 -47.58 -21.75
N ASN A 116 9.68 -48.24 -21.03
CA ASN A 116 10.13 -49.61 -21.33
C ASN A 116 10.63 -49.74 -22.78
N ASP A 117 11.43 -48.76 -23.23
CA ASP A 117 11.96 -48.63 -24.60
C ASP A 117 10.89 -48.57 -25.70
N ARG A 118 9.62 -48.37 -25.34
CA ARG A 118 8.56 -48.08 -26.30
C ARG A 118 8.61 -46.59 -26.66
N PRO A 119 8.42 -46.25 -27.95
CA PRO A 119 8.52 -44.87 -28.42
C PRO A 119 7.45 -43.98 -27.78
N THR A 120 7.76 -42.67 -27.65
CA THR A 120 6.89 -41.59 -27.19
C THR A 120 5.70 -41.34 -28.15
N ARG A 121 4.84 -42.35 -28.35
CA ARG A 121 3.68 -42.30 -29.26
C ARG A 121 2.36 -42.14 -28.53
N ARG A 122 2.29 -42.52 -27.25
CA ARG A 122 1.07 -42.35 -26.45
C ARG A 122 1.01 -40.91 -25.94
N ALA A 123 0.08 -40.14 -26.48
CA ALA A 123 -0.28 -38.85 -25.92
C ALA A 123 -0.90 -39.05 -24.53
N ALA A 124 -0.46 -38.24 -23.58
CA ALA A 124 -1.16 -38.04 -22.32
C ALA A 124 -2.39 -37.16 -22.59
N THR A 125 -3.48 -37.37 -21.85
CA THR A 125 -4.68 -36.55 -22.00
C THR A 125 -4.58 -35.28 -21.15
N LEU A 126 -4.71 -34.10 -21.78
CA LEU A 126 -4.74 -32.82 -21.07
C LEU A 126 -5.96 -32.77 -20.15
N HIS A 127 -5.80 -32.21 -18.95
CA HIS A 127 -6.81 -32.17 -17.85
C HIS A 127 -7.11 -33.51 -17.15
N GLU A 128 -6.56 -34.63 -17.63
CA GLU A 128 -6.67 -35.94 -16.96
C GLU A 128 -5.31 -36.47 -16.49
N ASP A 129 -4.36 -36.60 -17.43
CA ASP A 129 -3.01 -37.08 -17.13
C ASP A 129 -2.07 -35.93 -16.76
N TYR A 130 -2.31 -34.71 -17.27
CA TYR A 130 -1.46 -33.56 -17.02
C TYR A 130 -2.16 -32.21 -17.27
N ILE A 131 -1.62 -31.15 -16.67
CA ILE A 131 -1.93 -29.75 -16.98
C ILE A 131 -0.68 -28.89 -16.78
N PRO A 132 -0.37 -27.93 -17.68
CA PRO A 132 0.65 -26.92 -17.39
C PRO A 132 0.27 -26.07 -16.18
N PHE A 133 1.26 -25.55 -15.47
CA PHE A 133 0.99 -24.46 -14.52
C PHE A 133 0.71 -23.15 -15.27
N PRO A 134 -0.16 -22.25 -14.78
CA PRO A 134 -0.46 -20.97 -15.43
C PRO A 134 0.75 -20.05 -15.56
N PHE A 135 1.77 -20.25 -14.72
CA PHE A 135 3.05 -19.55 -14.76
C PHE A 135 4.16 -20.38 -15.43
N SER A 136 3.83 -21.41 -16.23
CA SER A 136 4.84 -22.16 -16.98
C SER A 136 5.47 -21.31 -18.08
N SER A 137 6.76 -21.51 -18.38
CA SER A 137 7.33 -21.00 -19.63
C SER A 137 6.79 -21.78 -20.83
N ASN A 138 6.58 -21.08 -21.94
CA ASN A 138 6.29 -21.71 -23.23
C ASN A 138 7.56 -22.35 -23.80
N GLY A 139 7.41 -23.51 -24.43
CA GLY A 139 8.56 -24.20 -25.01
C GLY A 139 8.29 -25.64 -25.38
N SER A 140 9.09 -26.16 -26.32
CA SER A 140 9.16 -27.59 -26.61
C SER A 140 10.34 -28.19 -25.86
N PHE A 141 10.15 -29.40 -25.33
CA PHE A 141 11.16 -30.10 -24.53
C PHE A 141 11.12 -31.59 -24.83
N SER A 142 12.25 -32.26 -24.69
CA SER A 142 12.35 -33.71 -24.79
C SER A 142 13.58 -34.20 -24.06
N GLY A 143 13.49 -35.36 -23.41
CA GLY A 143 14.63 -35.93 -22.70
C GLY A 143 14.26 -37.15 -21.86
N GLU A 144 15.28 -37.71 -21.21
CA GLU A 144 15.11 -38.69 -20.15
C GLU A 144 14.53 -38.04 -18.89
N VAL A 145 13.88 -38.86 -18.06
CA VAL A 145 13.29 -38.39 -16.80
C VAL A 145 14.20 -38.71 -15.63
N VAL A 146 14.41 -37.74 -14.74
CA VAL A 146 15.08 -37.92 -13.46
C VAL A 146 14.07 -37.70 -12.34
N PHE A 147 13.88 -38.68 -11.48
CA PHE A 147 13.16 -38.48 -10.24
C PHE A 147 14.10 -37.84 -9.21
N ALA A 148 13.72 -36.68 -8.68
CA ALA A 148 14.51 -35.92 -7.72
C ALA A 148 13.73 -35.70 -6.41
N GLY A 149 13.09 -36.75 -5.89
CA GLY A 149 12.39 -36.71 -4.59
C GLY A 149 11.42 -35.54 -4.47
N TYR A 150 11.62 -34.70 -3.47
CA TYR A 150 10.83 -33.48 -3.26
C TYR A 150 11.45 -32.24 -3.94
N GLY A 151 12.57 -32.34 -4.64
CA GLY A 151 13.26 -31.22 -5.27
C GLY A 151 13.82 -30.20 -4.27
N ILE A 152 14.19 -30.66 -3.07
CA ILE A 152 14.70 -29.82 -1.98
C ILE A 152 16.23 -29.86 -1.93
N VAL A 153 16.82 -28.70 -1.64
CA VAL A 153 18.24 -28.55 -1.29
C VAL A 153 18.28 -27.75 0.01
N LYS A 154 18.67 -28.40 1.09
CA LYS A 154 18.77 -27.87 2.44
C LYS A 154 20.04 -28.40 3.10
N ASP A 155 21.15 -27.74 2.78
CA ASP A 155 22.51 -28.20 3.15
C ASP A 155 22.73 -28.17 4.67
N ASP A 156 22.11 -27.21 5.38
CA ASP A 156 22.10 -27.11 6.85
C ASP A 156 21.38 -28.28 7.54
N ALA A 157 20.41 -28.89 6.86
CA ALA A 157 19.75 -30.13 7.31
C ALA A 157 20.40 -31.39 6.70
N GLY A 158 21.48 -31.26 5.93
CA GLY A 158 22.14 -32.38 5.26
C GLY A 158 21.27 -33.09 4.21
N TYR A 159 20.23 -32.42 3.68
CA TYR A 159 19.26 -33.01 2.77
C TYR A 159 19.31 -32.35 1.38
N ASN A 160 19.64 -33.13 0.34
CA ASN A 160 19.78 -32.59 -1.01
C ASN A 160 19.33 -33.62 -2.05
N ASP A 161 18.13 -33.43 -2.60
CA ASP A 161 17.54 -34.32 -3.61
C ASP A 161 18.33 -34.33 -4.94
N TYR A 162 19.16 -33.32 -5.19
CA TYR A 162 19.99 -33.23 -6.38
C TYR A 162 21.41 -33.78 -6.17
N ALA A 163 21.74 -34.26 -4.97
CA ALA A 163 23.07 -34.79 -4.69
C ALA A 163 23.36 -36.05 -5.53
N GLY A 164 24.45 -36.00 -6.30
CA GLY A 164 24.90 -37.15 -7.10
C GLY A 164 24.05 -37.49 -8.33
N ILE A 165 23.13 -36.61 -8.72
CA ILE A 165 22.32 -36.77 -9.95
C ILE A 165 22.53 -35.60 -10.92
N ASP A 166 22.69 -35.91 -12.20
CA ASP A 166 22.78 -34.92 -13.26
C ASP A 166 21.41 -34.70 -13.92
N VAL A 167 20.93 -33.47 -13.90
CA VAL A 167 19.63 -33.07 -14.44
C VAL A 167 19.71 -32.15 -15.65
N ALA A 168 20.92 -31.79 -16.11
CA ALA A 168 21.11 -30.93 -17.27
C ALA A 168 20.49 -31.59 -18.52
N ASP A 169 19.72 -30.81 -19.28
CA ASP A 169 18.95 -31.20 -20.47
C ASP A 169 17.92 -32.33 -20.24
N LYS A 170 17.66 -32.70 -18.98
CA LYS A 170 16.71 -33.77 -18.61
C LYS A 170 15.41 -33.19 -18.05
N ILE A 171 14.40 -34.04 -17.99
CA ILE A 171 13.08 -33.70 -17.44
C ILE A 171 13.05 -34.14 -15.99
N VAL A 172 12.89 -33.21 -15.07
CA VAL A 172 12.90 -33.51 -13.63
C VAL A 172 11.49 -33.82 -13.16
N LEU A 173 11.30 -34.91 -12.42
CA LEU A 173 10.06 -35.27 -11.73
C LEU A 173 10.24 -35.09 -10.22
N VAL A 174 9.37 -34.31 -9.60
CA VAL A 174 9.37 -34.06 -8.15
C VAL A 174 8.00 -34.22 -7.51
N LEU A 175 7.99 -34.49 -6.21
CA LEU A 175 6.81 -34.45 -5.37
C LEU A 175 6.44 -33.01 -4.98
N ARG A 176 5.14 -32.66 -4.99
CA ARG A 176 4.62 -31.30 -4.74
C ARG A 176 4.94 -30.75 -3.35
N ARG A 177 4.82 -31.54 -2.29
CA ARG A 177 4.93 -31.07 -0.90
C ARG A 177 6.37 -31.15 -0.35
N GLY A 178 6.52 -31.22 0.96
CA GLY A 178 7.78 -31.54 1.64
C GLY A 178 7.75 -32.95 2.25
N PRO A 179 8.92 -33.50 2.63
CA PRO A 179 9.01 -34.74 3.40
C PRO A 179 8.28 -34.65 4.74
N LYS A 180 7.85 -35.80 5.30
CA LYS A 180 7.16 -35.87 6.59
C LYS A 180 8.10 -36.02 7.80
N PHE A 181 9.40 -35.89 7.57
CA PHE A 181 10.43 -35.83 8.59
C PHE A 181 11.18 -34.50 8.48
N GLY A 182 11.95 -34.16 9.52
CA GLY A 182 12.78 -32.96 9.52
C GLY A 182 11.98 -31.66 9.58
N ASP A 183 12.70 -30.55 9.67
CA ASP A 183 12.12 -29.20 9.68
C ASP A 183 12.30 -28.57 8.29
N PHE A 184 11.32 -28.75 7.42
CA PHE A 184 11.29 -28.17 6.08
C PHE A 184 10.27 -27.04 6.03
N SER A 185 10.72 -25.85 5.62
CA SER A 185 9.87 -24.67 5.56
C SER A 185 8.88 -24.74 4.40
N VAL A 186 7.84 -23.90 4.46
CA VAL A 186 6.93 -23.67 3.33
C VAL A 186 7.71 -23.23 2.08
N GLN A 187 8.74 -22.40 2.25
CA GLN A 187 9.62 -21.95 1.19
C GLN A 187 10.40 -23.12 0.54
N ASP A 188 10.83 -24.10 1.32
CA ASP A 188 11.54 -25.27 0.80
C ASP A 188 10.66 -26.08 -0.16
N SER A 189 9.38 -26.17 0.17
CA SER A 189 8.36 -26.93 -0.56
C SER A 189 7.60 -26.13 -1.62
N ALA A 190 7.85 -24.81 -1.73
CA ALA A 190 7.15 -23.96 -2.68
C ALA A 190 7.45 -24.33 -4.14
N PHE A 191 6.45 -24.28 -5.01
CA PHE A 191 6.59 -24.49 -6.46
C PHE A 191 7.72 -23.65 -7.07
N ARG A 192 7.83 -22.38 -6.63
CA ARG A 192 8.87 -21.44 -7.09
C ARG A 192 10.28 -21.95 -6.80
N ALA A 193 10.51 -22.46 -5.59
CA ALA A 193 11.81 -22.96 -5.18
C ALA A 193 12.19 -24.22 -5.97
N LYS A 194 11.25 -25.14 -6.18
CA LYS A 194 11.45 -26.35 -6.99
C LYS A 194 11.79 -26.01 -8.44
N ALA A 195 11.03 -25.09 -9.05
CA ALA A 195 11.27 -24.61 -10.41
C ALA A 195 12.65 -23.96 -10.55
N SER A 196 13.00 -23.03 -9.64
CA SER A 196 14.30 -22.36 -9.65
C SER A 196 15.47 -23.32 -9.50
N ARG A 197 15.36 -24.35 -8.65
CA ARG A 197 16.43 -25.35 -8.45
C ARG A 197 16.66 -26.24 -9.66
N ALA A 198 15.58 -26.65 -10.33
CA ALA A 198 15.65 -27.44 -11.56
C ALA A 198 16.19 -26.59 -12.73
N ALA A 199 15.64 -25.38 -12.94
CA ALA A 199 16.08 -24.47 -13.99
C ALA A 199 17.54 -24.03 -13.81
N GLY A 200 17.96 -23.74 -12.57
CA GLY A 200 19.34 -23.39 -12.24
C GLY A 200 20.36 -24.51 -12.43
N ARG A 201 19.89 -25.72 -12.78
CA ARG A 201 20.71 -26.90 -13.15
C ARG A 201 20.42 -27.35 -14.59
N ASP A 202 19.95 -26.42 -15.42
CA ASP A 202 19.72 -26.61 -16.86
C ASP A 202 18.74 -27.74 -17.20
N ALA A 203 17.77 -28.02 -16.32
CA ALA A 203 16.70 -28.97 -16.63
C ALA A 203 15.89 -28.50 -17.85
N ALA A 204 15.48 -29.43 -18.70
CA ALA A 204 14.67 -29.14 -19.90
C ALA A 204 13.19 -28.87 -19.57
N ALA A 205 12.67 -29.46 -18.48
CA ALA A 205 11.32 -29.24 -17.96
C ALA A 205 11.19 -29.77 -16.53
N LEU A 206 10.18 -29.30 -15.80
CA LEU A 206 9.82 -29.78 -14.46
C LEU A 206 8.41 -30.38 -14.46
N LEU A 207 8.31 -31.64 -14.05
CA LEU A 207 7.07 -32.33 -13.74
C LEU A 207 6.87 -32.37 -12.23
N VAL A 208 5.69 -32.00 -11.78
CA VAL A 208 5.29 -32.09 -10.38
C VAL A 208 4.16 -33.09 -10.24
N VAL A 209 4.19 -33.89 -9.18
CA VAL A 209 3.12 -34.83 -8.83
C VAL A 209 2.76 -34.71 -7.35
N ASN A 210 1.49 -34.87 -7.01
CA ASN A 210 1.05 -35.00 -5.61
C ASN A 210 1.67 -36.27 -4.96
N PRO A 211 2.07 -36.23 -3.68
CA PRO A 211 2.44 -37.42 -2.92
C PRO A 211 1.38 -38.54 -2.95
N ALA A 212 1.79 -39.78 -2.71
CA ALA A 212 0.93 -40.97 -2.73
C ALA A 212 -0.18 -40.92 -1.67
N ASP A 213 0.06 -40.20 -0.58
CA ASP A 213 -0.84 -40.02 0.56
C ASP A 213 -1.50 -38.62 0.61
N ASP A 214 -1.38 -37.84 -0.45
CA ASP A 214 -2.04 -36.52 -0.56
C ASP A 214 -3.56 -36.69 -0.67
N GLU A 215 -4.30 -35.91 0.12
CA GLU A 215 -5.77 -35.91 0.12
C GLU A 215 -6.36 -35.42 -1.20
N GLU A 216 -5.66 -34.54 -1.92
CA GLU A 216 -6.07 -34.08 -3.25
C GLU A 216 -5.96 -35.19 -4.31
N GLY A 217 -5.23 -36.26 -4.01
CA GLY A 217 -5.14 -37.43 -4.86
C GLY A 217 -4.58 -37.15 -6.26
N ASP A 218 -5.31 -37.58 -7.30
CA ASP A 218 -5.00 -37.32 -8.72
C ASP A 218 -5.47 -35.94 -9.21
N LYS A 219 -6.04 -35.10 -8.34
CA LYS A 219 -6.49 -33.75 -8.70
C LYS A 219 -5.30 -32.94 -9.20
N LEU A 220 -5.42 -32.53 -10.46
CA LEU A 220 -4.46 -31.65 -11.11
C LEU A 220 -4.65 -30.20 -10.64
N PHE A 221 -3.63 -29.38 -10.91
CA PHE A 221 -3.69 -27.96 -10.59
C PHE A 221 -4.84 -27.29 -11.34
N ASP A 222 -5.62 -26.44 -10.68
CA ASP A 222 -6.66 -25.67 -11.35
C ASP A 222 -6.04 -24.44 -12.01
N PHE A 223 -5.91 -24.49 -13.34
CA PHE A 223 -5.34 -23.41 -14.15
C PHE A 223 -6.11 -22.09 -14.00
N ASN A 224 -7.42 -22.15 -13.79
CA ASN A 224 -8.31 -20.99 -13.80
C ASN A 224 -8.58 -20.43 -12.40
N ALA A 225 -8.63 -21.27 -11.36
CA ALA A 225 -9.00 -20.83 -10.01
C ALA A 225 -7.94 -20.01 -9.26
N GLN A 226 -6.66 -20.06 -9.67
CA GLN A 226 -5.58 -19.36 -8.93
C GLN A 226 -5.01 -18.13 -9.64
N GLY A 227 -5.42 -17.85 -10.89
CA GLY A 227 -5.03 -16.67 -11.67
C GLY A 227 -3.52 -16.55 -11.96
N THR A 228 -3.16 -16.17 -13.19
CA THR A 228 -1.78 -15.81 -13.55
C THR A 228 -1.22 -14.63 -12.74
N ALA A 229 -2.10 -13.72 -12.31
CA ALA A 229 -1.77 -12.52 -11.55
C ALA A 229 -1.15 -12.83 -10.17
N ARG A 230 -1.63 -13.86 -9.45
CA ARG A 230 -1.13 -14.25 -8.12
C ARG A 230 0.33 -14.74 -8.14
N PHE A 231 0.80 -15.20 -9.29
CA PHE A 231 2.19 -15.64 -9.50
C PHE A 231 3.03 -14.61 -10.27
N GLY A 232 2.48 -13.42 -10.54
CA GLY A 232 3.16 -12.33 -11.22
C GLY A 232 3.42 -12.56 -12.70
N GLY A 233 2.65 -13.46 -13.36
CA GLY A 233 2.73 -13.72 -14.81
C GLY A 233 4.05 -14.32 -15.33
N ARG A 234 4.95 -14.79 -14.45
CA ARG A 234 6.35 -15.12 -14.81
C ARG A 234 6.62 -16.62 -14.89
N GLY A 235 7.20 -17.07 -16.01
CA GLY A 235 7.82 -18.39 -16.14
C GLY A 235 9.25 -18.46 -15.57
N TYR A 236 9.68 -19.64 -15.15
CA TYR A 236 11.02 -19.91 -14.58
C TYR A 236 12.05 -20.34 -15.63
N GLY A 237 11.83 -19.98 -16.90
CA GLY A 237 12.69 -20.34 -18.03
C GLY A 237 12.52 -21.77 -18.54
N ILE A 238 11.75 -22.62 -17.84
CA ILE A 238 11.49 -24.02 -18.21
C ILE A 238 9.98 -24.33 -18.19
N PRO A 239 9.49 -25.21 -19.09
CA PRO A 239 8.13 -25.73 -19.01
C PRO A 239 7.88 -26.46 -17.68
N MET A 240 6.74 -26.17 -17.05
CA MET A 240 6.35 -26.75 -15.77
C MET A 240 4.95 -27.32 -15.84
N ILE A 241 4.80 -28.58 -15.45
CA ILE A 241 3.58 -29.37 -15.68
C ILE A 241 3.22 -30.16 -14.41
N HIS A 242 1.97 -30.08 -13.97
CA HIS A 242 1.43 -31.00 -12.98
C HIS A 242 0.95 -32.26 -13.71
N ILE A 243 1.43 -33.43 -13.31
CA ILE A 243 1.00 -34.73 -13.82
C ILE A 243 0.22 -35.51 -12.76
N SER A 244 -0.67 -36.40 -13.19
CA SER A 244 -1.42 -37.28 -12.28
C SER A 244 -0.49 -38.29 -11.59
N ARG A 245 -0.85 -38.71 -10.37
CA ARG A 245 -0.16 -39.80 -9.66
C ARG A 245 -0.22 -41.08 -10.48
N LYS A 246 -1.34 -41.33 -11.17
CA LYS A 246 -1.47 -42.46 -12.09
C LYS A 246 -0.44 -42.45 -13.22
N LEU A 247 -0.10 -41.28 -13.79
CA LEU A 247 0.95 -41.18 -14.80
C LEU A 247 2.35 -41.33 -14.18
N ALA A 248 2.60 -40.65 -13.06
CA ALA A 248 3.88 -40.73 -12.34
C ALA A 248 4.20 -42.14 -11.85
N ASP A 249 3.22 -42.87 -11.28
CA ASP A 249 3.40 -44.24 -10.80
C ASP A 249 3.85 -45.18 -11.92
N ARG A 250 3.24 -45.07 -13.12
CA ARG A 250 3.68 -45.83 -14.30
C ARG A 250 5.13 -45.51 -14.67
N MET A 251 5.51 -44.24 -14.66
CA MET A 251 6.89 -43.80 -14.95
C MET A 251 7.88 -44.36 -13.92
N LEU A 252 7.56 -44.25 -12.63
CA LEU A 252 8.42 -44.71 -11.54
C LEU A 252 8.57 -46.24 -11.53
N ARG A 253 7.50 -46.99 -11.84
CA ARG A 253 7.58 -48.45 -12.04
C ARG A 253 8.47 -48.82 -13.22
N ALA A 254 8.26 -48.19 -14.37
CA ALA A 254 9.07 -48.42 -15.57
C ALA A 254 10.56 -48.08 -15.33
N GLY A 255 10.83 -47.00 -14.58
CA GLY A 255 12.18 -46.59 -14.18
C GLY A 255 12.82 -47.40 -13.04
N GLY A 256 12.14 -48.44 -12.52
CA GLY A 256 12.69 -49.35 -11.52
C GLY A 256 12.58 -48.90 -10.06
N LEU A 257 11.78 -47.88 -9.75
CA LEU A 257 11.56 -47.38 -8.38
C LEU A 257 10.33 -48.00 -7.68
N GLY A 258 9.66 -48.96 -8.31
CA GLY A 258 8.55 -49.71 -7.69
C GLY A 258 7.21 -48.98 -7.62
N GLY A 259 7.14 -47.72 -8.06
CA GLY A 259 5.94 -46.89 -8.09
C GLY A 259 6.03 -45.66 -7.19
N LEU A 260 4.98 -44.84 -7.19
CA LEU A 260 4.97 -43.56 -6.45
C LEU A 260 5.05 -43.78 -4.93
N GLU A 261 4.20 -44.67 -4.41
CA GLU A 261 4.16 -45.00 -2.98
C GLU A 261 5.48 -45.60 -2.50
N ALA A 262 6.07 -46.52 -3.27
CA ALA A 262 7.35 -47.14 -2.92
C ALA A 262 8.50 -46.12 -2.89
N ALA A 263 8.55 -45.22 -3.88
CA ALA A 263 9.56 -44.16 -3.94
C ALA A 263 9.42 -43.18 -2.77
N GLN A 264 8.20 -42.73 -2.46
CA GLN A 264 7.94 -41.84 -1.32
C GLN A 264 8.29 -42.54 0.00
N LYS A 265 7.78 -43.74 0.24
CA LYS A 265 8.03 -44.51 1.48
C LYS A 265 9.53 -44.69 1.73
N ARG A 266 10.31 -44.95 0.68
CA ARG A 266 11.77 -45.03 0.78
C ARG A 266 12.40 -43.73 1.28
N ILE A 267 11.94 -42.57 0.80
CA ILE A 267 12.43 -41.26 1.27
C ILE A 267 12.09 -41.08 2.74
N GLU A 268 10.84 -41.36 3.13
CA GLU A 268 10.37 -41.18 4.51
C GLU A 268 11.07 -42.12 5.52
N GLU A 269 11.23 -43.40 5.19
CA GLU A 269 11.84 -44.39 6.08
C GLU A 269 13.35 -44.23 6.21
N THR A 270 14.03 -43.85 5.12
CA THR A 270 15.50 -43.68 5.14
C THR A 270 15.93 -42.27 5.51
N GLN A 271 15.00 -41.31 5.49
CA GLN A 271 15.22 -39.87 5.64
C GLN A 271 16.31 -39.34 4.68
N LYS A 272 16.44 -39.99 3.52
CA LYS A 272 17.47 -39.71 2.51
C LYS A 272 16.83 -39.59 1.13
N PRO A 273 17.43 -38.81 0.22
CA PRO A 273 17.00 -38.76 -1.17
C PRO A 273 16.93 -40.15 -1.81
N ALA A 274 15.84 -40.43 -2.52
CA ALA A 274 15.68 -41.61 -3.37
C ALA A 274 15.81 -41.27 -4.86
N SER A 275 16.57 -40.21 -5.17
CA SER A 275 16.69 -39.65 -6.51
C SER A 275 17.38 -40.62 -7.48
N ALA A 276 16.85 -40.74 -8.69
CA ALA A 276 17.38 -41.63 -9.72
C ALA A 276 16.95 -41.23 -11.13
N VAL A 277 17.80 -41.54 -12.11
CA VAL A 277 17.41 -41.52 -13.53
C VAL A 277 16.45 -42.67 -13.80
N LEU A 278 15.28 -42.37 -14.36
CA LEU A 278 14.27 -43.36 -14.72
C LEU A 278 14.62 -43.97 -16.09
N LYS A 279 15.51 -44.97 -16.08
CA LYS A 279 15.98 -45.63 -17.31
C LYS A 279 14.80 -46.16 -18.14
N GLY A 280 14.85 -45.94 -19.45
CA GLY A 280 13.80 -46.36 -20.38
C GLY A 280 12.53 -45.49 -20.33
N VAL A 281 12.52 -44.38 -19.58
CA VAL A 281 11.44 -43.40 -19.54
C VAL A 281 11.89 -42.12 -20.21
N THR A 282 11.19 -41.74 -21.27
CA THR A 282 11.45 -40.51 -22.03
C THR A 282 10.17 -39.74 -22.23
N ILE A 283 10.30 -38.41 -22.31
CA ILE A 283 9.16 -37.54 -22.57
C ILE A 283 9.49 -36.62 -23.73
N ARG A 284 8.46 -36.31 -24.50
CA ARG A 284 8.45 -35.21 -25.48
C ARG A 284 7.19 -34.39 -25.22
N GLY A 285 7.36 -33.07 -25.10
CA GLY A 285 6.23 -32.18 -24.89
C GLY A 285 6.42 -30.82 -25.51
N ARG A 286 5.32 -30.08 -25.53
CA ARG A 286 5.24 -28.66 -25.81
C ARG A 286 4.26 -28.05 -24.83
N VAL A 287 4.67 -26.99 -24.15
CA VAL A 287 3.75 -26.12 -23.39
C VAL A 287 3.59 -24.83 -24.16
N GLU A 288 2.34 -24.43 -24.32
CA GLU A 288 1.93 -23.18 -24.96
C GLU A 288 0.74 -22.61 -24.17
N ILE A 289 0.99 -21.47 -23.55
CA ILE A 289 0.04 -20.68 -22.78
C ILE A 289 -0.13 -19.36 -23.53
N GLU A 290 -1.37 -19.05 -23.86
CA GLU A 290 -1.76 -17.82 -24.53
C GLU A 290 -2.30 -16.84 -23.49
N PRO A 291 -1.77 -15.61 -23.43
CA PRO A 291 -2.38 -14.56 -22.63
C PRO A 291 -3.76 -14.20 -23.21
N ILE A 292 -4.70 -13.88 -22.33
CA ILE A 292 -6.01 -13.36 -22.69
C ILE A 292 -5.98 -11.86 -22.40
N GLU A 293 -6.15 -11.08 -23.46
CA GLU A 293 -6.38 -9.64 -23.37
C GLU A 293 -7.65 -9.38 -22.56
N SER A 294 -7.49 -8.67 -21.44
CA SER A 294 -8.56 -8.31 -20.53
C SER A 294 -8.77 -6.80 -20.63
N PRO A 295 -9.97 -6.33 -21.04
CA PRO A 295 -10.24 -4.91 -21.11
C PRO A 295 -10.20 -4.30 -19.72
N VAL A 296 -9.58 -3.12 -19.62
CA VAL A 296 -9.50 -2.31 -18.41
C VAL A 296 -9.61 -0.83 -18.79
N ARG A 297 -9.83 0.04 -17.81
CA ARG A 297 -10.06 1.47 -18.06
C ARG A 297 -9.49 2.36 -16.96
N ASN A 298 -8.83 3.44 -17.35
CA ASN A 298 -8.63 4.58 -16.45
C ASN A 298 -9.88 5.48 -16.50
N ILE A 299 -10.11 6.28 -15.47
CA ILE A 299 -11.22 7.25 -15.40
C ILE A 299 -10.62 8.65 -15.38
N ILE A 300 -11.06 9.52 -16.29
CA ILE A 300 -10.51 10.87 -16.49
C ILE A 300 -11.65 11.88 -16.53
N GLY A 301 -11.64 12.81 -15.58
CA GLY A 301 -12.53 13.96 -15.51
C GLY A 301 -11.79 15.28 -15.70
N ILE A 302 -12.44 16.27 -16.30
CA ILE A 302 -11.87 17.58 -16.62
C ILE A 302 -12.78 18.69 -16.07
N VAL A 303 -12.20 19.66 -15.36
CA VAL A 303 -12.85 20.94 -15.09
C VAL A 303 -12.09 22.03 -15.86
N PRO A 304 -12.68 22.60 -16.93
CA PRO A 304 -12.00 23.58 -17.77
C PRO A 304 -11.60 24.84 -17.00
N GLY A 305 -10.38 25.31 -17.24
CA GLY A 305 -9.92 26.61 -16.76
C GLY A 305 -10.58 27.75 -17.54
N THR A 306 -10.76 28.89 -16.88
CA THR A 306 -11.25 30.13 -17.52
C THR A 306 -10.25 31.28 -17.44
N GLY A 307 -9.14 31.10 -16.73
CA GLY A 307 -8.12 32.11 -16.56
C GLY A 307 -7.13 32.20 -17.72
N PRO A 308 -6.10 33.05 -17.58
CA PRO A 308 -5.07 33.23 -18.62
C PRO A 308 -4.29 31.94 -18.93
N GLN A 309 -4.19 31.01 -17.97
CA GLN A 309 -3.47 29.74 -18.09
C GLN A 309 -4.38 28.55 -18.37
N LYS A 310 -5.59 28.75 -18.90
CA LYS A 310 -6.58 27.67 -19.11
C LYS A 310 -6.10 26.49 -19.97
N ASP A 311 -5.08 26.71 -20.80
CA ASP A 311 -4.47 25.68 -21.65
C ASP A 311 -3.35 24.88 -20.93
N GLU A 312 -3.03 25.22 -19.69
CA GLU A 312 -2.16 24.45 -18.79
C GLU A 312 -3.00 23.55 -17.88
N TYR A 313 -2.39 22.46 -17.42
CA TYR A 313 -3.08 21.43 -16.63
C TYR A 313 -2.50 21.29 -15.22
N ILE A 314 -3.36 21.05 -14.25
CA ILE A 314 -2.98 20.47 -12.95
C ILE A 314 -3.67 19.10 -12.84
N VAL A 315 -2.89 18.06 -12.60
CA VAL A 315 -3.38 16.68 -12.50
C VAL A 315 -3.54 16.28 -11.04
N MET A 316 -4.68 15.70 -10.68
CA MET A 316 -4.93 15.07 -9.38
C MET A 316 -5.22 13.59 -9.61
N GLY A 317 -4.43 12.72 -9.01
CA GLY A 317 -4.42 11.28 -9.27
C GLY A 317 -4.59 10.42 -8.02
N ALA A 318 -5.19 9.25 -8.20
CA ALA A 318 -5.15 8.12 -7.28
C ALA A 318 -5.42 6.84 -8.10
N HIS A 319 -4.98 5.66 -7.68
CA HIS A 319 -5.55 4.43 -8.26
C HIS A 319 -6.86 4.08 -7.57
N TYR A 320 -7.73 3.39 -8.29
CA TYR A 320 -9.04 2.97 -7.80
C TYR A 320 -9.21 1.45 -7.76
N ASP A 321 -8.23 0.70 -8.28
CA ASP A 321 -8.15 -0.74 -8.07
C ASP A 321 -7.60 -1.10 -6.68
N HIS A 322 -7.94 -2.31 -6.23
CA HIS A 322 -7.22 -3.00 -5.17
C HIS A 322 -7.09 -4.49 -5.57
N LEU A 323 -6.86 -5.40 -4.62
CA LEU A 323 -6.56 -6.81 -4.89
C LEU A 323 -7.77 -7.68 -5.28
N GLY A 324 -9.00 -7.21 -5.03
CA GLY A 324 -10.22 -7.92 -5.41
C GLY A 324 -10.49 -9.21 -4.63
N ILE A 325 -11.19 -10.16 -5.29
CA ILE A 325 -11.53 -11.46 -4.71
C ILE A 325 -10.39 -12.46 -4.88
N ARG A 326 -10.04 -13.14 -3.79
CA ARG A 326 -8.99 -14.17 -3.72
C ARG A 326 -9.49 -15.57 -4.09
N ASN A 327 -10.72 -15.94 -3.73
CA ASN A 327 -11.25 -17.31 -3.83
C ASN A 327 -12.68 -17.35 -4.43
N LYS A 328 -12.95 -16.65 -5.54
CA LYS A 328 -14.31 -16.52 -6.11
C LYS A 328 -14.87 -17.90 -6.52
N GLY A 329 -16.05 -18.26 -6.00
CA GLY A 329 -16.82 -19.44 -6.45
C GLY A 329 -16.40 -20.79 -5.84
N THR A 330 -15.60 -20.80 -4.78
CA THR A 330 -15.31 -22.03 -4.02
C THR A 330 -16.37 -22.28 -2.94
N SER A 331 -16.51 -23.53 -2.48
CA SER A 331 -17.42 -23.89 -1.37
C SER A 331 -17.00 -23.32 -0.01
N GLU A 332 -15.82 -22.70 0.06
CA GLU A 332 -15.21 -22.10 1.25
C GLU A 332 -15.20 -20.57 1.19
N PHE A 333 -15.81 -19.97 0.16
CA PHE A 333 -15.85 -18.52 -0.02
C PHE A 333 -16.46 -17.83 1.20
N ASN A 334 -15.66 -17.03 1.87
CA ASN A 334 -16.05 -16.15 2.96
C ASN A 334 -15.71 -14.71 2.57
N PRO A 335 -16.70 -13.85 2.30
CA PRO A 335 -16.49 -12.46 1.93
C PRO A 335 -15.48 -11.72 2.83
N GLU A 336 -15.58 -11.90 4.16
CA GLU A 336 -14.72 -11.23 5.14
C GLU A 336 -13.23 -11.60 5.02
N LYS A 337 -12.92 -12.76 4.43
CA LYS A 337 -11.54 -13.27 4.30
C LYS A 337 -11.05 -13.29 2.86
N ASP A 338 -11.98 -13.33 1.92
CA ASP A 338 -11.67 -13.56 0.51
C ASP A 338 -11.81 -12.30 -0.33
N ILE A 339 -12.45 -11.25 0.17
CA ILE A 339 -12.51 -9.95 -0.50
C ILE A 339 -11.48 -9.04 0.17
N SER A 340 -10.56 -8.49 -0.61
CA SER A 340 -9.72 -7.39 -0.16
C SER A 340 -10.39 -6.08 -0.56
N ASN A 341 -11.12 -5.47 0.38
CA ASN A 341 -11.93 -4.28 0.12
C ASN A 341 -11.10 -3.01 -0.09
N GLY A 342 -9.93 -2.91 0.54
CA GLY A 342 -8.99 -1.83 0.25
C GLY A 342 -9.53 -0.45 0.60
N ALA A 343 -10.03 -0.29 1.83
CA ALA A 343 -10.62 0.97 2.26
C ALA A 343 -9.57 2.09 2.36
N ASP A 344 -8.38 1.80 2.90
CA ASP A 344 -7.26 2.73 2.83
C ASP A 344 -6.57 2.64 1.48
N ASP A 345 -6.38 1.41 0.96
CA ASP A 345 -5.67 1.10 -0.27
C ASP A 345 -6.60 0.56 -1.38
N ASN A 346 -7.17 1.37 -2.26
CA ASN A 346 -7.07 2.82 -2.26
C ASN A 346 -8.41 3.54 -2.48
N ALA A 347 -9.47 3.05 -1.83
CA ALA A 347 -10.74 3.78 -1.78
C ALA A 347 -10.58 5.16 -1.11
N SER A 348 -9.63 5.31 -0.18
CA SER A 348 -9.35 6.57 0.51
C SER A 348 -8.85 7.67 -0.44
N GLY A 349 -7.79 7.40 -1.22
CA GLY A 349 -7.24 8.32 -2.21
C GLY A 349 -8.21 8.60 -3.33
N THR A 350 -8.90 7.56 -3.82
CA THR A 350 -9.97 7.70 -4.82
C THR A 350 -11.06 8.67 -4.36
N THR A 351 -11.56 8.48 -3.14
CA THR A 351 -12.60 9.35 -2.55
C THR A 351 -12.12 10.79 -2.41
N LEU A 352 -10.87 10.99 -2.01
CA LEU A 352 -10.28 12.32 -1.91
C LEU A 352 -10.26 13.02 -3.26
N VAL A 353 -9.79 12.36 -4.32
CA VAL A 353 -9.77 12.92 -5.69
C VAL A 353 -11.18 13.23 -6.18
N MET A 354 -12.17 12.38 -5.88
CA MET A 354 -13.58 12.65 -6.18
C MET A 354 -14.09 13.93 -5.49
N MET A 355 -13.73 14.15 -4.22
CA MET A 355 -14.11 15.37 -3.51
C MET A 355 -13.44 16.62 -4.07
N LEU A 356 -12.18 16.52 -4.48
CA LEU A 356 -11.51 17.61 -5.22
C LEU A 356 -12.23 17.91 -6.53
N ALA A 357 -12.61 16.88 -7.31
CA ALA A 357 -13.35 17.05 -8.55
C ALA A 357 -14.67 17.82 -8.33
N ARG A 358 -15.46 17.41 -7.33
CA ARG A 358 -16.68 18.11 -6.92
C ARG A 358 -16.41 19.55 -6.52
N ALA A 359 -15.37 19.78 -5.72
CA ALA A 359 -15.04 21.11 -5.20
C ALA A 359 -14.63 22.08 -6.30
N PHE A 360 -13.82 21.64 -7.26
CA PHE A 360 -13.40 22.47 -8.40
C PHE A 360 -14.51 22.67 -9.43
N ALA A 361 -15.42 21.70 -9.61
CA ALA A 361 -16.57 21.85 -10.49
C ALA A 361 -17.66 22.79 -9.91
N SER A 362 -17.84 22.80 -8.58
CA SER A 362 -18.87 23.61 -7.89
C SER A 362 -18.40 24.99 -7.45
N GLY A 363 -17.09 25.22 -7.39
CA GLY A 363 -16.49 26.46 -6.90
C GLY A 363 -16.34 27.54 -7.98
N LYS A 364 -15.54 28.56 -7.67
CA LYS A 364 -15.05 29.51 -8.68
C LYS A 364 -14.37 28.73 -9.81
N PRO A 365 -14.51 29.11 -11.08
CA PRO A 365 -13.75 28.48 -12.15
C PRO A 365 -12.24 28.63 -11.92
N PRO A 366 -11.43 27.56 -12.10
CA PRO A 366 -9.98 27.64 -11.96
C PRO A 366 -9.33 28.46 -13.08
N ASN A 367 -8.09 28.92 -12.88
CA ASN A 367 -7.34 29.58 -13.94
C ASN A 367 -6.86 28.58 -14.98
N ARG A 368 -6.31 27.47 -14.53
CA ARG A 368 -5.84 26.31 -15.31
C ARG A 368 -6.93 25.26 -15.44
N THR A 369 -6.78 24.38 -16.40
CA THR A 369 -7.66 23.22 -16.51
C THR A 369 -7.27 22.17 -15.48
N MET A 370 -8.24 21.73 -14.68
CA MET A 370 -8.04 20.68 -13.68
C MET A 370 -8.35 19.32 -14.30
N VAL A 371 -7.47 18.35 -14.11
CA VAL A 371 -7.64 16.99 -14.62
C VAL A 371 -7.60 16.00 -13.47
N PHE A 372 -8.67 15.24 -13.30
CA PHE A 372 -8.84 14.23 -12.25
C PHE A 372 -8.68 12.85 -12.88
N MET A 373 -7.71 12.09 -12.44
CA MET A 373 -7.38 10.78 -13.00
C MET A 373 -7.49 9.70 -11.92
N LEU A 374 -8.22 8.64 -12.22
CA LEU A 374 -8.32 7.46 -11.37
C LEU A 374 -7.81 6.24 -12.15
N PHE A 375 -6.71 5.66 -11.69
CA PHE A 375 -5.94 4.66 -12.42
C PHE A 375 -6.33 3.22 -12.05
N THR A 376 -6.28 2.31 -13.03
CA THR A 376 -6.44 0.86 -12.83
C THR A 376 -5.08 0.14 -12.93
N GLY A 377 -4.92 -0.98 -12.25
CA GLY A 377 -3.74 -1.84 -12.37
C GLY A 377 -2.50 -1.31 -11.65
N GLU A 378 -2.65 -0.43 -10.66
CA GLU A 378 -1.54 0.05 -9.83
C GLU A 378 -0.93 -1.11 -9.05
N GLU A 379 -1.78 -1.94 -8.45
CA GLU A 379 -1.45 -3.12 -7.63
C GLU A 379 -0.61 -4.17 -8.35
N MET A 380 -0.64 -4.10 -9.68
CA MET A 380 0.08 -4.99 -10.59
C MET A 380 1.35 -4.35 -11.18
N GLY A 381 1.68 -3.12 -10.77
CA GLY A 381 2.88 -2.38 -11.15
C GLY A 381 2.62 -1.13 -11.97
N LEU A 382 1.74 -0.23 -11.51
CA LEU A 382 1.47 1.08 -12.12
C LEU A 382 0.93 1.01 -13.57
N LEU A 383 0.24 -0.08 -13.92
CA LEU A 383 -0.07 -0.38 -15.33
C LEU A 383 -0.93 0.70 -15.98
N GLY A 384 -1.94 1.23 -15.27
CA GLY A 384 -2.84 2.27 -15.78
C GLY A 384 -2.19 3.64 -15.93
N SER A 385 -1.46 4.12 -14.91
CA SER A 385 -0.76 5.41 -15.02
C SER A 385 0.39 5.37 -16.03
N ALA A 386 1.10 4.24 -16.13
CA ALA A 386 2.12 4.05 -17.15
C ALA A 386 1.50 4.01 -18.56
N HIS A 387 0.34 3.38 -18.73
CA HIS A 387 -0.39 3.42 -19.99
C HIS A 387 -0.79 4.85 -20.35
N TYR A 388 -1.38 5.61 -19.42
CA TYR A 388 -1.79 6.99 -19.63
C TYR A 388 -0.60 7.89 -20.00
N ALA A 389 0.49 7.83 -19.23
CA ALA A 389 1.67 8.66 -19.47
C ALA A 389 2.32 8.41 -20.85
N ASN A 390 2.11 7.22 -21.43
CA ASN A 390 2.59 6.87 -22.77
C ASN A 390 1.55 7.14 -23.87
N ASN A 391 0.27 7.17 -23.54
CA ASN A 391 -0.84 7.42 -24.47
C ASN A 391 -1.79 8.49 -23.88
N PRO A 392 -1.33 9.73 -23.67
CA PRO A 392 -2.11 10.70 -22.91
C PRO A 392 -3.25 11.29 -23.73
N THR A 393 -4.37 11.58 -23.08
CA THR A 393 -5.51 12.32 -23.70
C THR A 393 -5.32 13.84 -23.69
N ILE A 394 -4.31 14.32 -22.94
CA ILE A 394 -3.91 15.73 -22.87
C ILE A 394 -2.45 15.90 -23.30
N ASP A 395 -2.05 17.12 -23.64
CA ASP A 395 -0.64 17.44 -23.89
C ASP A 395 0.15 17.50 -22.56
N LEU A 396 0.89 16.43 -22.26
CA LEU A 396 1.69 16.32 -21.03
C LEU A 396 2.73 17.44 -20.89
N THR A 397 3.18 18.05 -22.00
CA THR A 397 4.15 19.16 -21.94
C THR A 397 3.58 20.43 -21.31
N LYS A 398 2.25 20.51 -21.20
CA LYS A 398 1.50 21.62 -20.57
C LYS A 398 1.03 21.30 -19.15
N VAL A 399 1.35 20.13 -18.61
CA VAL A 399 1.09 19.82 -17.20
C VAL A 399 2.04 20.63 -16.33
N ASN A 400 1.48 21.35 -15.37
CA ASN A 400 2.22 22.21 -14.44
C ASN A 400 2.67 21.41 -13.21
N ALA A 401 1.79 20.59 -12.67
CA ALA A 401 2.09 19.67 -11.57
C ALA A 401 1.10 18.50 -11.57
N MET A 402 1.51 17.40 -10.94
CA MET A 402 0.67 16.26 -10.62
C MET A 402 0.70 15.98 -9.12
N LEU A 403 -0.47 15.89 -8.49
CA LEU A 403 -0.63 15.51 -7.09
C LEU A 403 -1.26 14.12 -7.03
N ASN A 404 -0.61 13.18 -6.36
CA ASN A 404 -1.10 11.82 -6.20
C ASN A 404 -1.48 11.52 -4.75
N PHE A 405 -2.64 10.93 -4.54
CA PHE A 405 -3.17 10.59 -3.22
C PHE A 405 -3.33 9.09 -3.10
N ASP A 406 -2.62 8.50 -2.14
CA ASP A 406 -2.56 7.06 -1.94
C ASP A 406 -2.53 6.77 -0.44
N MET A 407 -3.33 5.79 0.01
CA MET A 407 -3.43 5.42 1.43
C MET A 407 -3.46 6.64 2.36
N VAL A 408 -4.45 7.51 2.16
CA VAL A 408 -4.62 8.79 2.87
C VAL A 408 -5.62 8.71 4.02
N GLY A 409 -6.22 7.54 4.24
CA GLY A 409 -7.26 7.30 5.21
C GLY A 409 -6.76 6.92 6.60
N ARG A 410 -5.45 6.70 6.82
CA ARG A 410 -4.92 6.16 8.08
C ARG A 410 -4.08 7.14 8.89
N LEU A 411 -4.24 8.46 8.68
CA LEU A 411 -3.46 9.49 9.38
C LEU A 411 -3.33 9.24 10.90
N LYS A 412 -2.09 9.19 11.40
CA LYS A 412 -1.74 8.96 12.81
C LYS A 412 -0.81 10.06 13.33
N ASP A 413 -1.03 10.51 14.57
CA ASP A 413 -0.29 11.60 15.23
C ASP A 413 -0.14 12.90 14.40
N ASN A 414 -1.10 13.18 13.50
CA ASN A 414 -1.03 14.26 12.52
C ASN A 414 0.21 14.22 11.60
N LYS A 415 0.86 13.06 11.45
CA LYS A 415 2.02 12.89 10.58
C LYS A 415 1.56 12.54 9.17
N LEU A 416 1.86 13.40 8.21
CA LEU A 416 1.55 13.21 6.80
C LEU A 416 2.86 13.10 6.03
N GLU A 417 3.01 12.05 5.24
CA GLU A 417 4.16 11.88 4.37
C GLU A 417 3.88 12.55 3.02
N VAL A 418 4.81 13.40 2.59
CA VAL A 418 4.75 14.08 1.29
C VAL A 418 6.05 13.83 0.53
N GLY A 419 5.97 13.01 -0.52
CA GLY A 419 7.07 12.75 -1.45
C GLY A 419 7.10 13.74 -2.61
N GLY A 420 8.25 13.85 -3.28
CA GLY A 420 8.39 14.63 -4.51
C GLY A 420 8.48 16.15 -4.34
N MET A 421 8.51 16.68 -3.10
CA MET A 421 8.49 18.13 -2.87
C MET A 421 9.59 18.89 -3.64
N ARG A 422 10.80 18.31 -3.71
CA ARG A 422 11.95 18.87 -4.44
C ARG A 422 11.81 18.90 -5.95
N THR A 423 10.81 18.22 -6.52
CA THR A 423 10.63 18.15 -7.97
C THR A 423 10.06 19.43 -8.58
N GLY A 424 9.46 20.29 -7.77
CA GLY A 424 8.93 21.60 -8.19
C GLY A 424 9.25 22.74 -7.23
N GLY A 425 10.16 22.54 -6.27
CA GLY A 425 10.43 23.51 -5.20
C GLY A 425 9.21 23.74 -4.31
N PHE A 426 8.51 22.67 -3.93
CA PHE A 426 7.26 22.71 -3.17
C PHE A 426 7.45 22.76 -1.66
N GLU A 427 8.67 22.60 -1.14
CA GLU A 427 8.93 22.43 0.29
C GLU A 427 8.32 23.56 1.12
N ASP A 428 8.63 24.81 0.79
CA ASP A 428 8.11 25.98 1.51
C ASP A 428 6.58 26.09 1.36
N LEU A 429 6.04 25.73 0.19
CA LEU A 429 4.59 25.74 -0.05
C LEU A 429 3.88 24.72 0.85
N VAL A 430 4.37 23.47 0.84
CA VAL A 430 3.80 22.35 1.59
C VAL A 430 3.88 22.62 3.08
N HIS A 431 5.05 22.99 3.61
CA HIS A 431 5.22 23.26 5.03
C HIS A 431 4.37 24.45 5.52
N ARG A 432 4.33 25.54 4.77
CA ARG A 432 3.52 26.72 5.11
C ARG A 432 2.03 26.40 5.14
N LEU A 433 1.53 25.65 4.16
CA LEU A 433 0.12 25.28 4.10
C LEU A 433 -0.24 24.17 5.09
N ALA A 434 0.71 23.35 5.53
CA ALA A 434 0.48 22.26 6.49
C ALA A 434 0.22 22.76 7.92
N GLU A 435 0.83 23.89 8.30
CA GLU A 435 0.78 24.44 9.66
C GLU A 435 -0.67 24.73 10.16
N PRO A 436 -1.55 25.41 9.39
CA PRO A 436 -2.94 25.63 9.81
C PRO A 436 -3.75 24.34 10.00
N TYR A 437 -3.40 23.27 9.28
CA TYR A 437 -4.02 21.95 9.43
C TYR A 437 -3.39 21.14 10.58
N GLY A 438 -2.34 21.64 11.23
CA GLY A 438 -1.64 20.95 12.30
C GLY A 438 -0.87 19.70 11.84
N PHE A 439 -0.53 19.61 10.55
CA PHE A 439 0.22 18.46 10.04
C PHE A 439 1.71 18.58 10.34
N THR A 440 2.30 17.46 10.78
CA THR A 440 3.74 17.27 10.80
C THR A 440 4.14 16.59 9.49
N ILE A 441 4.74 17.35 8.57
CA ILE A 441 5.15 16.84 7.27
C ILE A 441 6.41 16.00 7.41
N ARG A 442 6.33 14.75 6.93
CA ARG A 442 7.48 13.85 6.74
C ARG A 442 7.90 13.88 5.28
N ASP A 443 9.20 14.00 5.03
CA ASP A 443 9.75 13.90 3.68
C ASP A 443 9.70 12.45 3.19
N GLY A 444 8.76 12.18 2.26
CA GLY A 444 8.59 10.88 1.59
C GLY A 444 9.67 10.57 0.54
N GLY A 445 10.64 11.49 0.34
CA GLY A 445 11.74 11.32 -0.59
C GLY A 445 11.45 11.88 -1.97
N GLY A 446 12.13 11.34 -2.99
CA GLY A 446 12.13 11.89 -4.35
C GLY A 446 10.84 11.63 -5.13
N GLY A 447 10.79 12.11 -6.37
CA GLY A 447 9.62 12.00 -7.24
C GLY A 447 9.33 10.60 -7.80
N ARG A 448 10.13 9.58 -7.46
CA ARG A 448 9.85 8.17 -7.77
C ARG A 448 9.50 7.43 -6.49
N GLY A 449 8.31 6.85 -6.46
CA GLY A 449 7.79 6.02 -5.37
C GLY A 449 6.97 4.83 -5.90
N PRO A 450 6.39 4.04 -4.99
CA PRO A 450 5.62 2.84 -5.33
C PRO A 450 4.17 3.19 -5.74
N SER A 451 3.95 4.27 -6.49
CA SER A 451 2.60 4.77 -6.82
C SER A 451 2.61 5.61 -8.10
N ASP A 452 1.43 5.97 -8.59
CA ASP A 452 1.18 6.46 -9.96
C ASP A 452 1.92 7.75 -10.34
N HIS A 453 2.26 8.60 -9.37
CA HIS A 453 3.08 9.80 -9.59
C HIS A 453 4.41 9.48 -10.31
N THR A 454 4.96 8.28 -10.12
CA THR A 454 6.18 7.82 -10.78
C THR A 454 6.07 7.88 -12.31
N SER A 455 4.90 7.54 -12.86
CA SER A 455 4.65 7.56 -14.32
C SER A 455 4.75 8.98 -14.89
N PHE A 456 4.33 9.99 -14.12
CA PHE A 456 4.40 11.41 -14.49
C PHE A 456 5.79 12.00 -14.24
N TYR A 457 6.43 11.66 -13.12
CA TYR A 457 7.81 12.06 -12.85
C TYR A 457 8.77 11.59 -13.96
N ASN A 458 8.56 10.40 -14.50
CA ASN A 458 9.33 9.87 -15.63
C ASN A 458 9.09 10.63 -16.96
N LYS A 459 8.14 11.57 -17.00
CA LYS A 459 7.89 12.51 -18.09
C LYS A 459 8.35 13.93 -17.76
N ASP A 460 9.22 14.08 -16.76
CA ASP A 460 9.76 15.36 -16.28
C ASP A 460 8.67 16.33 -15.79
N ILE A 461 7.61 15.79 -15.17
CA ILE A 461 6.53 16.57 -14.55
C ILE A 461 6.80 16.72 -13.04
N PRO A 462 6.66 17.91 -12.46
CA PRO A 462 6.70 18.10 -11.01
C PRO A 462 5.58 17.32 -10.32
N VAL A 463 5.92 16.55 -9.28
CA VAL A 463 4.99 15.65 -8.58
C VAL A 463 4.98 15.89 -7.08
N LEU A 464 3.81 15.70 -6.47
CA LEU A 464 3.66 15.51 -5.02
C LEU A 464 2.94 14.18 -4.77
N PHE A 465 3.42 13.42 -3.79
CA PHE A 465 2.86 12.14 -3.39
C PHE A 465 2.43 12.22 -1.93
N PHE A 466 1.13 12.07 -1.66
CA PHE A 466 0.56 12.12 -0.31
C PHE A 466 0.27 10.71 0.17
N PHE A 467 0.80 10.38 1.35
CA PHE A 467 0.74 9.04 1.92
C PHE A 467 0.66 9.11 3.46
N THR A 468 -0.12 8.23 4.10
CA THR A 468 -0.16 8.19 5.58
C THR A 468 0.70 7.11 6.20
N GLY A 469 1.36 6.27 5.40
CA GLY A 469 2.24 5.22 5.90
C GLY A 469 1.59 3.83 5.82
N LEU A 470 2.43 2.79 5.72
CA LEU A 470 1.98 1.41 5.73
C LEU A 470 1.48 1.01 7.14
N HIS A 471 0.49 0.11 7.17
CA HIS A 471 -0.06 -0.47 8.41
C HIS A 471 -0.20 -1.99 8.28
N LYS A 472 -0.37 -2.70 9.41
CA LYS A 472 -0.48 -4.18 9.44
C LYS A 472 -1.57 -4.79 8.55
N GLN A 473 -2.64 -4.06 8.23
CA GLN A 473 -3.72 -4.51 7.32
C GLN A 473 -3.46 -4.21 5.85
N TYR A 474 -2.33 -3.60 5.49
CA TYR A 474 -1.96 -3.36 4.10
C TYR A 474 -2.03 -4.65 3.27
N HIS A 475 -2.75 -4.60 2.15
CA HIS A 475 -3.00 -5.74 1.27
C HIS A 475 -3.70 -6.94 1.97
N GLN A 476 -4.47 -6.69 3.03
CA GLN A 476 -5.25 -7.71 3.73
C GLN A 476 -6.76 -7.45 3.61
N PRO A 477 -7.60 -8.51 3.68
CA PRO A 477 -9.06 -8.37 3.74
C PRO A 477 -9.55 -7.41 4.82
N GLU A 478 -8.83 -7.30 5.93
CA GLU A 478 -9.19 -6.42 7.04
C GLU A 478 -8.91 -4.93 6.79
N ASP A 479 -8.35 -4.53 5.64
CA ASP A 479 -8.30 -3.12 5.24
C ASP A 479 -9.69 -2.62 4.84
N ASP A 480 -10.46 -2.22 5.85
CA ASP A 480 -11.88 -1.86 5.73
C ASP A 480 -12.21 -0.51 6.41
N THR A 481 -13.33 0.08 6.01
CA THR A 481 -13.82 1.41 6.39
C THR A 481 -13.72 1.71 7.89
N PRO A 482 -14.07 0.81 8.83
CA PRO A 482 -14.03 1.11 10.26
C PRO A 482 -12.62 1.46 10.78
N LEU A 483 -11.58 1.14 10.01
CA LEU A 483 -10.20 1.45 10.33
C LEU A 483 -9.80 2.88 9.92
N LEU A 484 -10.59 3.59 9.12
CA LEU A 484 -10.19 4.89 8.59
C LEU A 484 -10.32 6.03 9.61
N ASN A 485 -9.33 6.91 9.61
CA ASN A 485 -9.39 8.23 10.20
C ASN A 485 -10.04 9.22 9.21
N ILE A 486 -11.37 9.27 9.21
CA ILE A 486 -12.17 10.10 8.28
C ILE A 486 -11.86 11.59 8.45
N GLU A 487 -11.75 12.09 9.68
CA GLU A 487 -11.39 13.49 9.96
C GLU A 487 -10.03 13.84 9.34
N GLY A 488 -9.04 12.97 9.56
CA GLY A 488 -7.69 13.11 9.00
C GLY A 488 -7.70 13.15 7.47
N ALA A 489 -8.42 12.23 6.83
CA ALA A 489 -8.52 12.18 5.38
C ALA A 489 -9.18 13.43 4.78
N VAL A 490 -10.27 13.92 5.40
CA VAL A 490 -10.92 15.18 4.99
C VAL A 490 -10.00 16.39 5.18
N ARG A 491 -9.20 16.42 6.26
CA ARG A 491 -8.16 17.46 6.42
C ARG A 491 -7.11 17.40 5.32
N ILE A 492 -6.67 16.20 4.92
CA ILE A 492 -5.71 16.02 3.81
C ILE A 492 -6.36 16.48 2.49
N ALA A 493 -7.64 16.21 2.26
CA ALA A 493 -8.37 16.66 1.08
C ALA A 493 -8.40 18.20 0.96
N ARG A 494 -8.71 18.89 2.08
CA ARG A 494 -8.69 20.36 2.13
C ARG A 494 -7.29 20.93 1.93
N PHE A 495 -6.29 20.30 2.52
CA PHE A 495 -4.88 20.67 2.33
C PHE A 495 -4.42 20.49 0.87
N GLY A 496 -4.80 19.38 0.22
CA GLY A 496 -4.57 19.16 -1.21
C GLY A 496 -5.23 20.25 -2.07
N ALA A 497 -6.47 20.62 -1.74
CA ALA A 497 -7.17 21.71 -2.43
C ALA A 497 -6.45 23.07 -2.27
N ASP A 498 -5.93 23.38 -1.09
CA ASP A 498 -5.15 24.61 -0.86
C ASP A 498 -3.83 24.63 -1.66
N ILE A 499 -3.15 23.49 -1.77
CA ILE A 499 -1.95 23.37 -2.61
C ILE A 499 -2.32 23.63 -4.06
N VAL A 500 -3.40 23.01 -4.56
CA VAL A 500 -3.87 23.21 -5.95
C VAL A 500 -4.25 24.67 -6.17
N ASP A 501 -4.98 25.31 -5.26
CA ASP A 501 -5.36 26.72 -5.35
C ASP A 501 -4.12 27.64 -5.41
N GLU A 502 -3.08 27.37 -4.62
CA GLU A 502 -1.82 28.15 -4.66
C GLU A 502 -0.99 27.89 -5.91
N ILE A 503 -1.07 26.70 -6.52
CA ILE A 503 -0.45 26.43 -7.84
C ILE A 503 -1.25 27.13 -8.94
N ASP A 504 -2.57 27.03 -8.92
CA ASP A 504 -3.50 27.62 -9.89
C ASP A 504 -3.41 29.16 -9.93
N ALA A 505 -3.16 29.79 -8.78
CA ALA A 505 -2.99 31.24 -8.67
C ALA A 505 -1.67 31.77 -9.26
N ARG A 506 -0.65 30.92 -9.50
CA ARG A 506 0.65 31.36 -10.04
C ARG A 506 0.54 31.75 -11.51
N SER A 507 1.15 32.87 -11.88
CA SER A 507 1.29 33.27 -13.28
C SER A 507 2.30 32.43 -14.05
N GLU A 508 3.36 31.97 -13.37
CA GLU A 508 4.46 31.20 -13.93
C GLU A 508 4.25 29.69 -13.74
N ARG A 509 4.81 28.89 -14.65
CA ARG A 509 4.85 27.43 -14.52
C ARG A 509 5.89 27.00 -13.50
N ILE A 510 5.60 25.89 -12.83
CA ILE A 510 6.54 25.20 -11.96
C ILE A 510 7.60 24.54 -12.84
N VAL A 511 8.85 24.78 -12.49
CA VAL A 511 10.01 24.21 -13.20
C VAL A 511 10.32 22.85 -12.58
N PHE A 512 10.34 21.82 -13.43
CA PHE A 512 10.76 20.49 -13.01
C PHE A 512 12.22 20.46 -12.58
N THR A 513 12.47 19.82 -11.45
CA THR A 513 13.81 19.54 -10.93
C THR A 513 13.95 18.04 -10.72
N GLN A 514 14.99 17.46 -11.31
CA GLN A 514 15.28 16.04 -11.11
C GLN A 514 15.74 15.80 -9.67
N ASP A 515 15.06 14.89 -8.99
CA ASP A 515 15.41 14.41 -7.66
C ASP A 515 15.87 12.94 -7.70
N THR A 516 17.12 12.71 -7.33
CA THR A 516 17.76 11.37 -7.31
C THR A 516 17.71 10.68 -5.94
N SER A 517 17.09 11.32 -4.94
CA SER A 517 16.86 10.72 -3.64
C SER A 517 15.92 9.52 -3.74
N ARG A 518 16.04 8.59 -2.79
CA ARG A 518 15.17 7.42 -2.72
C ARG A 518 13.85 7.80 -2.07
N ALA A 519 12.74 7.29 -2.59
CA ALA A 519 11.49 7.26 -1.83
C ALA A 519 11.72 6.57 -0.49
N ARG A 520 11.08 7.12 0.53
CA ARG A 520 11.05 6.59 1.89
C ARG A 520 9.59 6.27 2.15
N ILE A 521 9.27 5.01 2.38
CA ILE A 521 7.92 4.58 2.74
C ILE A 521 7.96 4.26 4.23
N SER A 522 7.24 5.04 5.04
CA SER A 522 7.17 4.81 6.48
C SER A 522 6.12 3.74 6.85
N ARG A 523 6.35 3.03 7.97
CA ARG A 523 5.35 2.17 8.63
C ARG A 523 4.85 2.86 9.88
N GLN A 524 3.53 2.85 10.10
CA GLN A 524 2.89 3.45 11.27
C GLN A 524 3.06 2.64 12.56
N ASP A 525 3.37 1.34 12.41
CA ASP A 525 3.46 0.39 13.51
C ASP A 525 4.89 0.26 14.07
N THR A 526 5.86 1.01 13.54
CA THR A 526 7.25 1.05 13.99
C THR A 526 7.58 2.40 14.67
N PRO A 527 8.46 2.44 15.69
CA PRO A 527 8.90 3.68 16.32
C PRO A 527 9.45 4.70 15.30
N ASP A 528 9.23 5.99 15.59
CA ASP A 528 9.45 7.13 14.68
C ASP A 528 10.88 7.29 14.13
N ASP A 529 11.86 6.58 14.70
CA ASP A 529 13.28 6.63 14.32
C ASP A 529 13.73 5.53 13.36
N GLU A 530 12.86 4.56 13.00
CA GLU A 530 13.20 3.50 12.05
C GLU A 530 12.55 3.71 10.67
N PRO A 531 13.30 4.16 9.64
CA PRO A 531 12.87 3.96 8.26
C PRO A 531 13.01 2.46 7.92
N GLN A 532 11.90 1.71 8.03
CA GLN A 532 11.76 0.33 7.56
C GLN A 532 10.32 0.19 7.02
N VAL A 533 10.02 -0.02 5.74
CA VAL A 533 10.49 -1.01 4.78
C VAL A 533 10.10 -0.47 3.41
N ALA A 534 11.07 -0.16 2.55
CA ALA A 534 10.82 -0.28 1.12
C ALA A 534 10.49 -1.75 0.89
N THR A 535 9.37 -2.09 0.25
CA THR A 535 9.21 -3.40 -0.40
C THR A 535 10.53 -3.68 -1.12
N ALA A 536 11.26 -4.68 -0.62
CA ALA A 536 12.71 -4.80 -0.70
C ALA A 536 13.37 -3.95 -1.79
N SER A 537 13.78 -2.73 -1.46
CA SER A 537 14.87 -2.12 -2.21
C SER A 537 16.13 -2.92 -1.82
N PRO A 538 16.92 -3.45 -2.77
CA PRO A 538 17.99 -4.43 -2.49
C PRO A 538 19.23 -3.84 -1.78
N ALA A 539 19.04 -3.25 -0.61
CA ALA A 539 20.07 -2.70 0.25
C ALA A 539 20.23 -3.51 1.55
N ASP A 540 19.20 -4.24 1.98
CA ASP A 540 19.27 -5.13 3.16
C ASP A 540 19.39 -6.62 2.79
N GLU A 541 19.49 -6.94 1.51
CA GLU A 541 20.16 -8.18 1.09
C GLU A 541 21.67 -7.91 0.98
N PRO A 542 22.54 -8.85 1.36
CA PRO A 542 24.00 -8.65 1.37
C PRO A 542 24.46 -8.04 0.04
N GLU A 543 25.00 -6.80 0.06
CA GLU A 543 25.39 -5.95 -1.09
C GLU A 543 25.54 -6.69 -2.43
N ARG A 544 24.43 -6.91 -3.14
CA ARG A 544 24.44 -7.62 -4.42
C ARG A 544 24.82 -6.66 -5.55
N LEU A 545 25.71 -7.11 -6.44
CA LEU A 545 26.05 -6.39 -7.67
C LEU A 545 24.81 -6.10 -8.52
N ARG A 546 24.81 -4.95 -9.19
CA ARG A 546 23.73 -4.54 -10.09
C ARG A 546 24.28 -4.00 -11.40
N LEU A 547 23.57 -4.26 -12.49
CA LEU A 547 23.81 -3.60 -13.79
C LEU A 547 23.32 -2.15 -13.79
N GLY A 548 22.21 -1.86 -13.11
CA GLY A 548 21.53 -0.56 -13.16
C GLY A 548 20.67 -0.37 -14.41
N ILE A 549 19.80 -1.34 -14.63
CA ILE A 549 18.79 -1.35 -15.69
C ILE A 549 17.42 -1.54 -15.04
N VAL A 550 16.39 -0.97 -15.65
CA VAL A 550 14.99 -1.27 -15.36
C VAL A 550 14.52 -2.21 -16.46
N PRO A 551 14.10 -3.43 -16.11
CA PRO A 551 13.51 -4.35 -17.06
C PRO A 551 12.17 -3.84 -17.55
N ASP A 552 11.90 -4.07 -18.83
CA ASP A 552 10.53 -4.10 -19.34
C ASP A 552 9.87 -5.40 -18.88
N MET A 553 8.70 -5.27 -18.28
CA MET A 553 7.98 -6.37 -17.65
C MET A 553 7.03 -7.07 -18.62
N ASP A 554 6.74 -6.45 -19.77
CA ASP A 554 5.95 -7.05 -20.86
C ASP A 554 6.84 -7.84 -21.81
N ASN A 555 7.27 -9.02 -21.39
CA ASN A 555 8.14 -9.85 -22.21
C ASN A 555 7.62 -11.29 -22.41
N ASP A 556 7.33 -11.63 -23.65
CA ASP A 556 6.85 -12.93 -24.13
C ASP A 556 7.96 -13.80 -24.76
N GLN A 557 9.20 -13.30 -24.84
CA GLN A 557 10.34 -13.98 -25.46
C GLN A 557 11.54 -14.13 -24.52
N PRO A 558 12.36 -15.20 -24.68
CA PRO A 558 13.58 -15.39 -23.89
C PRO A 558 14.49 -14.16 -23.92
N GLY A 559 15.00 -13.77 -22.76
CA GLY A 559 15.78 -12.56 -22.56
C GLY A 559 15.03 -11.56 -21.69
N VAL A 560 15.57 -10.36 -21.51
CA VAL A 560 14.92 -9.27 -20.78
C VAL A 560 15.07 -8.00 -21.58
N VAL A 561 13.98 -7.41 -22.04
CA VAL A 561 14.04 -6.08 -22.66
C VAL A 561 14.36 -5.06 -21.58
N ILE A 562 15.28 -4.15 -21.87
CA ILE A 562 15.64 -3.06 -20.98
C ILE A 562 14.67 -1.93 -21.26
N ALA A 563 13.71 -1.68 -20.37
CA ALA A 563 12.82 -0.52 -20.47
C ALA A 563 13.61 0.78 -20.25
N GLN A 564 14.56 0.76 -19.32
CA GLN A 564 15.37 1.93 -19.00
C GLN A 564 16.76 1.53 -18.54
N VAL A 565 17.73 2.41 -18.77
CA VAL A 565 19.07 2.31 -18.17
C VAL A 565 19.20 3.44 -17.15
N VAL A 566 19.63 3.11 -15.93
CA VAL A 566 19.76 4.09 -14.84
C VAL A 566 21.04 4.90 -15.07
N ASP A 567 20.94 6.23 -15.06
CA ASP A 567 22.10 7.11 -15.23
C ASP A 567 23.15 6.90 -14.12
N GLY A 568 24.43 6.96 -14.51
CA GLY A 568 25.56 6.73 -13.61
C GLY A 568 25.75 5.26 -13.20
N SER A 569 25.02 4.31 -13.80
CA SER A 569 25.17 2.87 -13.55
C SER A 569 26.28 2.21 -14.37
N PRO A 570 26.72 0.99 -13.99
CA PRO A 570 27.59 0.16 -14.84
C PRO A 570 27.02 -0.06 -16.25
N ALA A 571 25.71 -0.26 -16.37
CA ALA A 571 25.04 -0.44 -17.66
C ALA A 571 25.09 0.81 -18.54
N ALA A 572 24.86 2.00 -17.95
CA ALA A 572 24.98 3.28 -18.64
C ALA A 572 26.43 3.50 -19.11
N ALA A 573 27.40 3.27 -18.23
CA ALA A 573 28.82 3.41 -18.55
C ALA A 573 29.29 2.45 -19.66
N ALA A 574 28.68 1.27 -19.75
CA ALA A 574 28.96 0.29 -20.79
C ALA A 574 28.17 0.51 -22.09
N GLY A 575 27.27 1.50 -22.13
CA GLY A 575 26.50 1.85 -23.34
C GLY A 575 25.33 0.91 -23.64
N LEU A 576 24.78 0.23 -22.62
CA LEU A 576 23.46 -0.39 -22.72
C LEU A 576 22.40 0.71 -22.90
N LYS A 577 21.30 0.39 -23.59
CA LYS A 577 20.23 1.33 -23.93
C LYS A 577 18.86 0.73 -23.64
N ALA A 578 17.87 1.61 -23.45
CA ALA A 578 16.47 1.21 -23.51
C ALA A 578 16.18 0.56 -24.88
N GLY A 579 15.39 -0.52 -24.88
CA GLY A 579 15.11 -1.36 -26.04
C GLY A 579 16.09 -2.52 -26.25
N ASP A 580 17.24 -2.55 -25.56
CA ASP A 580 18.14 -3.71 -25.63
C ASP A 580 17.49 -4.94 -25.01
N ARG A 581 17.59 -6.09 -25.67
CA ARG A 581 17.17 -7.37 -25.10
C ARG A 581 18.37 -8.11 -24.52
N LEU A 582 18.46 -8.16 -23.20
CA LEU A 582 19.47 -8.87 -22.44
C LEU A 582 19.30 -10.39 -22.55
N MET A 583 20.29 -11.10 -23.08
CA MET A 583 20.23 -12.54 -23.36
C MET A 583 21.13 -13.39 -22.46
N ALA A 584 22.24 -12.83 -21.93
CA ALA A 584 23.15 -13.52 -21.03
C ALA A 584 24.00 -12.52 -20.23
N ILE A 585 24.44 -12.92 -19.03
CA ILE A 585 25.47 -12.24 -18.24
C ILE A 585 26.51 -13.28 -17.86
N GLY A 586 27.74 -13.11 -18.35
CA GLY A 586 28.78 -14.14 -18.25
C GLY A 586 28.41 -15.40 -19.02
N GLU A 587 28.56 -16.54 -18.35
CA GLU A 587 28.16 -17.86 -18.85
C GLU A 587 26.65 -18.09 -18.69
N LYS A 588 26.00 -17.39 -17.76
CA LYS A 588 24.58 -17.61 -17.44
C LYS A 588 23.66 -16.97 -18.46
N ARG A 589 22.75 -17.77 -19.02
CA ARG A 589 21.68 -17.29 -19.90
C ARG A 589 20.63 -16.53 -19.09
N ILE A 590 20.13 -15.43 -19.64
CA ILE A 590 19.03 -14.66 -19.08
C ILE A 590 17.78 -15.02 -19.88
N ALA A 591 16.82 -15.67 -19.24
CA ALA A 591 15.51 -15.97 -19.80
C ALA A 591 14.45 -14.98 -19.28
N GLY A 592 14.63 -14.43 -18.07
CA GLY A 592 13.77 -13.43 -17.47
C GLY A 592 14.48 -12.59 -16.39
N VAL A 593 13.76 -11.61 -15.82
CA VAL A 593 14.30 -10.59 -14.91
C VAL A 593 15.00 -11.18 -13.69
N MET A 594 14.50 -12.29 -13.16
CA MET A 594 15.05 -12.94 -11.96
C MET A 594 16.39 -13.62 -12.22
N ASP A 595 16.70 -13.99 -13.48
CA ASP A 595 17.99 -14.59 -13.83
C ASP A 595 19.14 -13.59 -13.71
N ILE A 596 18.83 -12.30 -13.82
CA ILE A 596 19.81 -11.21 -13.74
C ILE A 596 20.50 -11.25 -12.38
N ALA A 597 19.74 -11.31 -11.28
CA ALA A 597 20.30 -11.36 -9.93
C ALA A 597 21.14 -12.62 -9.72
N GLY A 598 20.65 -13.78 -10.17
CA GLY A 598 21.39 -15.05 -10.06
C GLY A 598 22.56 -15.18 -11.03
N ALA A 599 22.65 -14.37 -12.07
CA ALA A 599 23.84 -14.30 -12.92
C ALA A 599 24.88 -13.35 -12.33
N LEU A 600 24.43 -12.24 -11.74
CA LEU A 600 25.28 -11.27 -11.08
C LEU A 600 25.92 -11.80 -9.80
N SER A 601 25.32 -12.79 -9.15
CA SER A 601 25.93 -13.46 -7.98
C SER A 601 27.23 -14.22 -8.29
N ALA A 602 27.51 -14.50 -9.56
CA ALA A 602 28.76 -15.14 -9.99
C ALA A 602 29.95 -14.16 -10.05
N PHE A 603 29.70 -12.86 -9.91
CA PHE A 603 30.70 -11.81 -10.06
C PHE A 603 30.99 -11.10 -8.74
N LYS A 604 32.15 -10.45 -8.67
CA LYS A 604 32.58 -9.61 -7.53
C LYS A 604 32.76 -8.14 -7.93
N TRP A 605 32.73 -7.25 -6.94
CA TRP A 605 33.04 -5.83 -7.13
C TRP A 605 34.42 -5.67 -7.80
N GLY A 606 34.50 -4.81 -8.82
CA GLY A 606 35.70 -4.60 -9.63
C GLY A 606 35.86 -5.54 -10.82
N GLU A 607 35.08 -6.63 -10.89
CA GLU A 607 35.09 -7.55 -12.03
C GLU A 607 34.30 -6.99 -13.22
N THR A 608 34.56 -7.56 -14.40
CA THR A 608 33.85 -7.22 -15.63
C THR A 608 33.01 -8.42 -16.06
N ALA A 609 31.71 -8.21 -16.23
CA ALA A 609 30.80 -9.20 -16.78
C ALA A 609 30.60 -8.97 -18.27
N ARG A 610 30.77 -10.03 -19.08
CA ARG A 610 30.39 -10.00 -20.48
C ARG A 610 28.88 -10.17 -20.64
N VAL A 611 28.21 -9.13 -21.10
CA VAL A 611 26.77 -9.09 -21.29
C VAL A 611 26.44 -9.30 -22.76
N ARG A 612 25.61 -10.30 -23.08
CA ARG A 612 25.13 -10.54 -24.46
C ARG A 612 23.72 -9.97 -24.60
N ILE A 613 23.50 -9.15 -25.62
CA ILE A 613 22.23 -8.51 -25.92
C ILE A 613 21.80 -8.74 -27.37
N VAL A 614 20.53 -8.46 -27.67
CA VAL A 614 20.03 -8.19 -29.02
C VAL A 614 19.59 -6.74 -29.08
N ARG A 615 20.13 -5.99 -30.03
CA ARG A 615 19.76 -4.59 -30.32
C ARG A 615 19.43 -4.50 -31.81
N ASP A 616 18.23 -4.03 -32.14
CA ASP A 616 17.74 -3.93 -33.52
C ASP A 616 17.83 -5.25 -34.31
N GLY A 617 17.59 -6.38 -33.63
CA GLY A 617 17.68 -7.74 -34.20
C GLY A 617 19.10 -8.31 -34.30
N GLU A 618 20.14 -7.53 -34.05
CA GLU A 618 21.54 -7.97 -34.09
C GLU A 618 22.06 -8.38 -32.71
N ARG A 619 22.79 -9.49 -32.64
CA ARG A 619 23.45 -9.95 -31.41
C ARG A 619 24.72 -9.14 -31.14
N LYS A 620 24.83 -8.57 -29.94
CA LYS A 620 26.00 -7.80 -29.49
C LYS A 620 26.51 -8.35 -28.16
N SER A 621 27.81 -8.22 -27.93
CA SER A 621 28.45 -8.49 -26.63
C SER A 621 29.04 -7.19 -26.10
N ILE A 622 28.69 -6.83 -24.87
CA ILE A 622 29.09 -5.60 -24.19
C ILE A 622 29.72 -6.00 -22.86
N ASP A 623 30.94 -5.54 -22.61
CA ASP A 623 31.63 -5.81 -21.35
C ASP A 623 31.23 -4.72 -20.33
N VAL A 624 30.57 -5.14 -19.25
CA VAL A 624 30.08 -4.26 -18.18
C VAL A 624 31.00 -4.38 -16.97
N LYS A 625 31.72 -3.31 -16.65
CA LYS A 625 32.65 -3.27 -15.51
C LYS A 625 31.94 -2.80 -14.25
N PHE A 626 32.00 -3.61 -13.19
CA PHE A 626 31.51 -3.22 -11.88
C PHE A 626 32.53 -2.36 -11.14
N PRO A 627 32.10 -1.35 -10.37
CA PRO A 627 33.02 -0.54 -9.58
C PRO A 627 33.72 -1.39 -8.51
N ALA A 628 34.96 -1.03 -8.15
CA ALA A 628 35.64 -1.64 -7.01
C ALA A 628 34.94 -1.22 -5.70
N ARG A 629 34.95 -2.08 -4.68
CA ARG A 629 34.23 -1.83 -3.41
C ARG A 629 34.59 -0.49 -2.74
N ALA A 630 35.84 -0.06 -2.86
CA ALA A 630 36.32 1.24 -2.36
C ALA A 630 35.82 2.46 -3.18
N ALA A 631 35.50 2.27 -4.46
CA ALA A 631 34.97 3.33 -5.33
C ALA A 631 33.47 3.58 -5.12
N VAL A 632 32.73 2.63 -4.54
CA VAL A 632 31.30 2.77 -4.19
C VAL A 632 31.12 3.57 -2.90
N ALA A 633 32.07 3.44 -1.96
CA ALA A 633 32.15 4.28 -0.77
C ALA A 633 32.65 5.71 -1.07
N ALA A 634 33.27 5.92 -2.23
CA ALA A 634 33.75 7.21 -2.71
C ALA A 634 32.87 7.73 -3.85
N ARG A 635 31.61 8.09 -3.55
CA ARG A 635 30.90 9.03 -4.41
C ARG A 635 31.62 10.38 -4.32
N PRO A 636 31.97 11.04 -5.44
CA PRO A 636 32.49 12.40 -5.39
C PRO A 636 31.38 13.30 -4.85
N ALA A 637 31.71 14.10 -3.83
CA ALA A 637 30.88 15.22 -3.44
C ALA A 637 30.70 16.15 -4.67
N PRO A 638 29.54 16.79 -4.85
CA PRO A 638 29.33 17.72 -5.95
C PRO A 638 30.41 18.82 -5.89
N ASP A 639 31.05 19.04 -7.04
CA ASP A 639 32.11 20.01 -7.26
C ASP A 639 31.61 21.42 -6.97
N ARG A 640 31.83 21.90 -5.74
CA ARG A 640 31.75 23.32 -5.40
C ARG A 640 33.13 23.91 -5.66
N ALA A 641 33.39 24.31 -6.90
CA ALA A 641 34.45 25.26 -7.20
C ALA A 641 34.23 26.52 -6.34
N ARG A 642 35.14 26.80 -5.41
CA ARG A 642 35.40 28.13 -4.83
C ARG A 642 36.90 28.39 -4.86
N PRO A 643 37.39 29.37 -5.64
CA PRO A 643 38.72 29.92 -5.44
C PRO A 643 38.62 30.91 -4.27
N ASP A 644 39.07 30.53 -3.05
CA ASP A 644 39.35 31.54 -2.00
C ASP A 644 40.14 31.02 -0.78
N ARG A 645 40.89 29.92 -0.93
CA ARG A 645 41.73 29.39 0.16
C ARG A 645 43.18 29.88 0.16
N GLU A 646 43.63 30.58 -0.88
CA GLU A 646 44.98 31.19 -0.90
C GLU A 646 45.01 32.61 -0.34
N ARG A 647 43.90 33.37 -0.32
CA ARG A 647 43.88 34.70 0.34
C ARG A 647 43.79 34.69 1.86
N ARG A 648 43.38 33.57 2.47
CA ARG A 648 43.24 33.48 3.95
C ARG A 648 44.49 32.94 4.66
N ARG A 649 45.55 32.60 3.92
CA ARG A 649 46.80 32.10 4.50
C ARG A 649 47.86 33.18 4.72
N GLU A 650 47.67 34.39 4.19
CA GLU A 650 48.53 35.54 4.47
C GLU A 650 48.08 36.34 5.72
N ASP A 651 46.78 36.43 6.01
CA ASP A 651 46.26 37.23 7.14
C ASP A 651 46.42 36.58 8.54
N ALA A 652 46.82 35.31 8.62
CA ALA A 652 46.95 34.58 9.89
C ALA A 652 48.37 34.57 10.48
N ARG A 653 49.32 35.33 9.91
CA ARG A 653 50.68 35.49 10.46
C ARG A 653 50.84 36.68 11.41
N GLU A 654 49.82 37.50 11.58
CA GLU A 654 49.81 38.60 12.55
C GLU A 654 48.72 38.39 13.61
N ARG A 655 49.01 37.60 14.64
CA ARG A 655 48.55 37.76 16.04
C ARG A 655 49.02 36.55 16.86
N GLY A 656 49.78 36.85 17.91
CA GLY A 656 50.42 35.87 18.80
C GLY A 656 49.44 35.10 19.71
N PRO A 657 49.95 34.12 20.47
CA PRO A 657 49.15 33.07 21.08
C PRO A 657 48.64 33.47 22.47
N GLY A 658 47.39 33.09 22.78
CA GLY A 658 46.79 33.24 24.10
C GLY A 658 45.45 32.51 24.18
N ASP A 659 45.50 31.33 24.77
CA ASP A 659 44.46 30.58 25.49
C ASP A 659 43.22 30.02 24.74
N ALA A 660 43.23 28.69 24.70
CA ALA A 660 42.06 27.83 24.62
C ALA A 660 41.26 27.87 25.93
N ASP A 661 40.00 27.43 25.85
CA ASP A 661 38.98 27.33 26.90
C ASP A 661 38.33 28.64 27.40
N THR A 662 37.09 28.88 26.98
CA THR A 662 35.90 28.94 27.86
C THR A 662 34.67 29.42 27.08
N ALA A 663 33.74 28.50 26.83
CA ALA A 663 32.35 28.86 26.60
C ALA A 663 31.76 29.30 27.94
N THR A 664 31.69 30.62 28.19
CA THR A 664 30.80 31.31 29.17
C THR A 664 31.25 32.77 29.28
N ALA A 665 30.69 33.66 28.44
CA ALA A 665 30.86 35.10 28.63
C ALA A 665 29.50 35.83 28.50
N PRO A 666 29.14 36.72 29.46
CA PRO A 666 27.81 37.36 29.59
C PRO A 666 27.40 38.28 28.42
N GLY A 667 28.32 38.62 27.51
CA GLY A 667 28.04 39.49 26.36
C GLY A 667 27.20 38.88 25.22
N SER A 668 26.99 37.56 25.20
CA SER A 668 26.13 36.92 24.17
C SER A 668 24.64 36.98 24.53
N ILE A 669 24.31 36.86 25.82
CA ILE A 669 22.93 36.91 26.34
C ILE A 669 22.38 38.34 26.23
N GLU A 670 23.20 39.34 26.56
CA GLU A 670 22.81 40.75 26.49
C GLU A 670 22.50 41.20 25.06
N ARG A 671 23.22 40.66 24.06
CA ARG A 671 22.97 40.93 22.64
C ARG A 671 21.66 40.30 22.14
N SER A 672 21.42 39.03 22.49
CA SER A 672 20.18 38.33 22.15
C SER A 672 18.95 38.93 22.84
N LEU A 673 19.10 39.42 24.08
CA LEU A 673 18.04 40.12 24.80
C LEU A 673 17.73 41.48 24.17
N ASN A 674 18.74 42.23 23.75
CA ASN A 674 18.52 43.52 23.08
C ASN A 674 17.84 43.37 21.71
N GLU A 675 18.14 42.32 20.93
CA GLU A 675 17.41 42.02 19.68
C GLU A 675 15.95 41.61 19.95
N LEU A 676 15.69 40.85 21.01
CA LEU A 676 14.34 40.44 21.39
C LEU A 676 13.51 41.64 21.87
N VAL A 677 14.11 42.54 22.66
CA VAL A 677 13.48 43.79 23.12
C VAL A 677 13.13 44.69 21.95
N GLY A 678 14.02 44.81 20.95
CA GLY A 678 13.75 45.56 19.72
C GLY A 678 12.53 45.03 18.97
N ARG A 679 12.46 43.72 18.76
CA ARG A 679 11.31 43.06 18.11
C ARG A 679 10.01 43.20 18.88
N MET A 680 10.08 43.24 20.21
CA MET A 680 8.90 43.37 21.07
C MET A 680 8.36 44.81 21.17
N ALA A 681 9.24 45.81 21.13
CA ALA A 681 8.83 47.22 21.05
C ALA A 681 8.06 47.48 19.73
N ASP A 682 8.54 46.90 18.62
CA ASP A 682 7.89 47.00 17.30
C ASP A 682 6.49 46.34 17.26
N LEU A 683 6.29 45.27 18.02
CA LEU A 683 5.01 44.53 18.06
C LEU A 683 3.96 45.13 19.00
N SER A 684 4.37 45.86 20.04
CA SER A 684 3.44 46.32 21.10
C SER A 684 3.16 47.82 21.11
N GLY A 685 3.96 48.63 20.42
CA GLY A 685 3.81 50.08 20.39
C GLY A 685 3.96 50.78 21.75
N GLY A 686 4.59 50.12 22.74
CA GLY A 686 4.81 50.63 24.09
C GLY A 686 6.26 50.45 24.58
N ASP A 687 6.64 51.17 25.64
CA ASP A 687 8.02 51.22 26.16
C ASP A 687 8.41 49.93 26.91
N CYS A 688 9.49 49.27 26.46
CA CYS A 688 10.08 48.11 27.14
C CYS A 688 11.40 48.51 27.83
N THR A 689 11.60 48.10 29.09
CA THR A 689 12.86 48.33 29.83
C THR A 689 13.38 47.03 30.44
N VAL A 690 14.68 46.77 30.30
CA VAL A 690 15.34 45.58 30.86
C VAL A 690 16.35 46.00 31.92
N ASN A 691 16.32 45.37 33.09
CA ASN A 691 17.24 45.66 34.19
C ASN A 691 18.00 44.40 34.60
N ILE A 692 19.29 44.35 34.26
CA ILE A 692 20.15 43.21 34.60
C ILE A 692 20.85 43.49 35.94
N LYS A 693 20.68 42.59 36.94
CA LYS A 693 21.38 42.67 38.24
C LYS A 693 22.14 41.38 38.54
N GLY A 694 23.44 41.39 38.26
CA GLY A 694 24.33 40.24 38.51
C GLY A 694 24.09 39.11 37.50
N GLN A 695 24.20 37.85 37.93
CA GLN A 695 23.95 36.67 37.07
C GLN A 695 22.45 36.35 36.87
N ASN A 696 21.55 37.08 37.53
CA ASN A 696 20.11 36.97 37.33
C ASN A 696 19.62 38.12 36.44
N VAL A 697 18.91 37.79 35.35
CA VAL A 697 18.35 38.76 34.41
C VAL A 697 16.87 38.93 34.73
N ASP A 698 16.51 40.01 35.43
CA ASP A 698 15.11 40.38 35.63
C ASP A 698 14.62 41.25 34.46
N ILE A 699 13.74 40.71 33.62
CA ILE A 699 13.17 41.40 32.46
C ILE A 699 11.78 41.90 32.84
N THR A 700 11.64 43.21 33.08
CA THR A 700 10.34 43.82 33.42
C THR A 700 9.68 44.45 32.19
N LEU A 701 8.71 43.75 31.62
CA LEU A 701 7.92 44.21 30.47
C LEU A 701 6.71 45.02 30.92
N THR A 702 6.71 46.34 30.68
CA THR A 702 5.56 47.20 30.96
C THR A 702 4.76 47.43 29.67
N VAL A 703 3.70 46.65 29.46
CA VAL A 703 2.80 46.82 28.30
C VAL A 703 1.53 47.54 28.73
N ALA A 704 1.25 48.72 28.15
CA ALA A 704 0.02 49.46 28.38
C ALA A 704 -1.15 48.85 27.59
N ALA A 705 -1.63 47.67 28.01
CA ALA A 705 -2.75 46.99 27.35
C ALA A 705 -4.06 47.79 27.51
N ARG A 706 -4.75 48.08 26.41
CA ARG A 706 -6.04 48.78 26.41
C ARG A 706 -7.23 47.87 26.11
N HIS A 707 -7.02 46.68 25.53
CA HIS A 707 -8.08 45.71 25.22
C HIS A 707 -7.72 44.26 25.59
N GLU A 708 -8.75 43.41 25.66
CA GLU A 708 -8.67 42.02 26.13
C GLU A 708 -7.94 41.08 25.13
N SER A 709 -7.90 41.44 23.84
CA SER A 709 -7.08 40.78 22.81
C SER A 709 -5.58 40.90 23.06
N ASP A 710 -5.13 42.01 23.66
CA ASP A 710 -3.71 42.26 23.97
C ASP A 710 -3.22 41.27 25.05
N ARG A 711 -4.11 40.79 25.93
CA ARG A 711 -3.79 39.82 26.98
C ARG A 711 -3.42 38.44 26.44
N ARG A 712 -3.99 38.01 25.30
CA ARG A 712 -3.66 36.71 24.67
C ARG A 712 -2.28 36.73 24.00
N LEU A 713 -1.97 37.83 23.30
CA LEU A 713 -0.65 38.03 22.69
C LEU A 713 0.44 38.06 23.78
N VAL A 714 0.19 38.77 24.88
CA VAL A 714 1.10 38.85 26.03
C VAL A 714 1.31 37.48 26.72
N SER A 715 0.29 36.62 26.79
CA SER A 715 0.41 35.26 27.33
C SER A 715 1.24 34.33 26.42
N GLN A 716 1.16 34.50 25.10
CA GLN A 716 1.98 33.76 24.13
C GLN A 716 3.45 34.17 24.19
N ILE A 717 3.72 35.47 24.36
CA ILE A 717 5.09 35.99 24.49
C ILE A 717 5.74 35.45 25.77
N GLY A 718 5.02 35.45 26.90
CA GLY A 718 5.51 34.89 28.16
C GLY A 718 5.90 33.40 28.04
N ARG A 719 5.09 32.58 27.36
CA ARG A 719 5.41 31.16 27.11
C ARG A 719 6.60 30.96 26.18
N SER A 720 6.79 31.86 25.21
CA SER A 720 7.91 31.78 24.26
C SER A 720 9.24 32.17 24.91
N LEU A 721 9.23 33.13 25.84
CA LEU A 721 10.40 33.52 26.65
C LEU A 721 10.83 32.42 27.63
N ASP A 722 9.88 31.75 28.29
CA ASP A 722 10.17 30.61 29.18
C ASP A 722 10.78 29.43 28.42
N ALA A 723 10.38 29.21 27.16
CA ALA A 723 10.92 28.15 26.32
C ALA A 723 12.32 28.44 25.77
N ALA A 724 12.71 29.72 25.63
CA ALA A 724 13.96 30.12 24.99
C ALA A 724 15.18 30.11 25.94
N VAL A 725 15.00 30.06 27.25
CA VAL A 725 16.10 30.13 28.24
C VAL A 725 16.19 28.83 29.02
N ARG A 726 17.06 27.90 28.59
CA ARG A 726 17.45 26.71 29.37
C ARG A 726 18.71 26.99 30.18
N GLY A 727 18.57 27.13 31.49
CA GLY A 727 19.66 27.36 32.46
C GLY A 727 19.25 28.36 33.55
N ASP A 728 20.00 28.41 34.67
CA ASP A 728 19.70 29.10 35.97
C ASP A 728 19.51 30.63 35.91
N VAL A 729 18.69 31.15 34.98
CA VAL A 729 18.31 32.55 34.89
C VAL A 729 16.84 32.66 35.27
N ARG A 730 16.55 33.24 36.43
CA ARG A 730 15.17 33.57 36.81
C ARG A 730 14.72 34.83 36.08
N ILE A 731 13.65 34.74 35.31
CA ILE A 731 13.05 35.88 34.62
C ILE A 731 11.78 36.31 35.38
N GLY A 732 11.84 37.43 36.08
CA GLY A 732 10.67 38.03 36.74
C GLY A 732 9.89 38.98 35.83
N VAL A 733 8.76 38.54 35.26
CA VAL A 733 7.86 39.42 34.49
C VAL A 733 6.81 40.03 35.43
N SER A 734 6.82 41.36 35.58
CA SER A 734 5.83 42.11 36.39
C SER A 734 5.04 43.09 35.52
N PHE A 735 3.71 43.13 35.72
CA PHE A 735 2.80 43.94 34.91
C PHE A 735 2.15 45.02 35.77
N ASN A 736 2.14 46.26 35.30
CA ASN A 736 1.47 47.37 35.98
C ASN A 736 0.26 47.82 35.16
N LEU A 737 -0.95 47.48 35.61
CA LEU A 737 -2.19 47.94 35.00
C LEU A 737 -2.45 49.37 35.48
N SER A 738 -2.14 50.38 34.66
CA SER A 738 -2.56 51.74 34.95
C SER A 738 -4.10 51.83 34.83
N ARG A 739 -4.81 51.69 35.95
CA ARG A 739 -6.21 52.09 36.04
C ARG A 739 -6.29 53.61 35.80
N GLY A 740 -7.12 54.03 34.85
CA GLY A 740 -7.59 55.40 34.79
C GLY A 740 -8.12 55.81 36.17
N ARG A 741 -7.78 57.03 36.61
CA ARG A 741 -8.08 57.60 37.93
C ARG A 741 -9.46 57.18 38.48
N GLY A 742 -9.48 56.60 39.68
CA GLY A 742 -10.69 56.50 40.49
C GLY A 742 -10.76 55.24 41.35
N GLN A 743 -10.54 55.43 42.65
CA GLN A 743 -10.95 54.61 43.80
C GLN A 743 -10.03 53.47 44.28
N GLU A 744 -9.85 53.53 45.61
CA GLU A 744 -8.95 52.83 46.53
C GLU A 744 -9.30 51.35 46.81
N PRO A 745 -8.41 50.61 47.50
CA PRO A 745 -8.39 49.15 47.51
C PRO A 745 -8.97 48.54 48.80
N SER A 746 -9.42 47.29 48.70
CA SER A 746 -9.30 46.34 49.81
C SER A 746 -9.09 44.91 49.29
N ASN A 747 -8.13 44.26 49.95
CA ASN A 747 -7.60 42.92 49.67
C ASN A 747 -8.35 41.89 50.57
N PRO A 748 -7.94 40.61 50.63
CA PRO A 748 -8.58 39.46 50.00
C PRO A 748 -9.11 38.45 51.04
N LEU A 749 -9.58 37.26 50.63
CA LEU A 749 -9.23 35.95 51.25
C LEU A 749 -9.97 34.75 50.61
N ARG A 750 -9.14 33.78 50.17
CA ARG A 750 -9.21 32.32 50.34
C ARG A 750 -10.55 31.56 50.32
N GLY A 751 -10.58 30.56 49.43
CA GLY A 751 -10.62 29.15 49.86
C GLY A 751 -11.96 28.40 49.73
N PRO A 752 -11.92 27.05 49.65
CA PRO A 752 -12.79 26.23 48.81
C PRO A 752 -13.77 25.34 49.62
N PHE A 753 -14.75 24.69 48.96
CA PHE A 753 -15.13 23.26 49.08
C PHE A 753 -16.61 22.94 48.72
N ARG A 754 -16.75 21.82 47.98
CA ARG A 754 -17.73 20.70 48.06
C ARG A 754 -19.23 20.81 47.75
N ASP A 755 -19.60 19.79 46.95
CA ASP A 755 -20.71 18.83 47.04
C ASP A 755 -22.18 19.21 46.73
N ARG A 756 -22.71 18.40 45.79
CA ARG A 756 -24.10 18.03 45.45
C ARG A 756 -24.94 17.62 46.70
N PRO A 757 -26.28 17.35 46.66
CA PRO A 757 -27.09 16.84 45.52
C PRO A 757 -28.60 17.23 45.45
N GLY A 758 -29.30 16.75 44.39
CA GLY A 758 -30.66 16.19 44.55
C GLY A 758 -31.78 16.60 43.57
N GLY A 759 -32.52 15.59 43.07
CA GLY A 759 -33.91 15.69 42.57
C GLY A 759 -34.07 15.57 41.04
N ARG A 760 -34.31 14.41 40.38
CA ARG A 760 -35.44 13.45 40.29
C ARG A 760 -36.75 13.93 39.61
N ARG A 761 -37.13 13.16 38.56
CA ARG A 761 -38.47 12.90 37.93
C ARG A 761 -39.05 14.03 37.06
N GLY A 762 -39.79 13.83 35.97
CA GLY A 762 -40.35 12.69 35.21
C GLY A 762 -41.08 13.31 33.98
N MET A 763 -40.96 12.77 32.76
CA MET A 763 -41.85 11.78 32.11
C MET A 763 -43.12 12.36 31.43
N GLN A 764 -43.38 11.84 30.21
CA GLN A 764 -44.55 11.93 29.29
C GLN A 764 -44.68 13.16 28.37
N SER A 765 -44.73 13.07 27.03
CA SER A 765 -45.44 12.20 26.04
C SER A 765 -46.93 12.52 25.86
N THR A 766 -47.28 13.10 24.71
CA THR A 766 -48.51 12.81 23.94
C THR A 766 -48.27 13.05 22.45
N ALA A 767 -48.63 12.06 21.64
CA ALA A 767 -48.80 12.11 20.20
C ALA A 767 -50.21 12.64 19.84
N ASP A 768 -50.41 13.06 18.59
CA ASP A 768 -51.69 12.86 17.90
C ASP A 768 -51.54 12.79 16.38
N ALA A 769 -52.46 12.05 15.77
CA ALA A 769 -52.43 11.43 14.45
C ALA A 769 -53.16 12.20 13.34
N GLY A 770 -53.12 11.69 12.11
CA GLY A 770 -54.00 12.08 11.00
C GLY A 770 -53.73 11.27 9.72
N GLU A 771 -54.66 10.37 9.40
CA GLU A 771 -54.64 9.32 8.37
C GLU A 771 -55.62 9.66 7.20
N GLU A 772 -55.71 8.75 6.22
CA GLU A 772 -56.72 8.56 5.14
C GLU A 772 -56.40 9.07 3.71
N ASP A 773 -56.89 8.50 2.59
CA ASP A 773 -57.13 7.13 2.07
C ASP A 773 -57.65 7.26 0.59
N MET A 774 -57.51 6.18 -0.19
CA MET A 774 -58.42 5.66 -1.23
C MET A 774 -58.56 6.25 -2.68
N THR A 775 -57.99 5.48 -3.63
CA THR A 775 -58.60 4.82 -4.83
C THR A 775 -59.39 5.61 -5.92
N THR A 776 -59.04 5.42 -7.21
CA THR A 776 -59.76 4.60 -8.24
C THR A 776 -59.32 4.88 -9.72
N ARG A 777 -59.43 3.83 -10.55
CA ARG A 777 -59.16 3.67 -12.02
C ARG A 777 -60.41 4.07 -12.87
N PRO A 778 -60.38 4.30 -14.23
CA PRO A 778 -60.12 3.24 -15.24
C PRO A 778 -59.55 3.58 -16.65
N ARG A 779 -59.04 2.48 -17.28
CA ARG A 779 -58.69 2.05 -18.66
C ARG A 779 -59.03 2.88 -19.94
N ARG A 780 -58.12 2.81 -20.94
CA ARG A 780 -58.37 2.22 -22.30
C ARG A 780 -57.09 1.93 -23.12
N ASP A 781 -57.20 0.91 -23.99
CA ASP A 781 -56.18 0.17 -24.75
C ASP A 781 -55.63 0.86 -26.03
N ASN A 782 -54.43 0.45 -26.47
CA ASN A 782 -54.17 -0.15 -27.79
C ASN A 782 -52.70 -0.59 -28.00
N ARG A 783 -52.51 -1.78 -28.58
CA ARG A 783 -51.23 -2.41 -29.04
C ARG A 783 -51.36 -2.74 -30.54
N PRO A 784 -50.25 -2.88 -31.30
CA PRO A 784 -49.75 -4.23 -31.69
C PRO A 784 -48.19 -4.32 -31.77
N GLU A 785 -47.54 -5.32 -31.16
CA GLU A 785 -47.01 -6.62 -31.67
C GLU A 785 -45.59 -6.60 -32.31
N ARG A 786 -44.78 -7.59 -31.87
CA ARG A 786 -43.35 -7.90 -32.17
C ARG A 786 -43.24 -9.30 -32.79
N PRO A 787 -42.14 -9.64 -33.49
CA PRO A 787 -41.68 -11.03 -33.66
C PRO A 787 -40.47 -11.42 -32.77
N GLN A 788 -40.37 -12.71 -32.45
CA GLN A 788 -39.40 -13.39 -31.55
C GLN A 788 -38.18 -14.02 -32.28
N PRO A 789 -37.12 -14.44 -31.54
CA PRO A 789 -36.18 -15.51 -31.93
C PRO A 789 -36.33 -16.81 -31.09
N PRO A 790 -35.72 -17.96 -31.49
CA PRO A 790 -36.14 -19.32 -31.09
C PRO A 790 -35.45 -19.93 -29.86
N ALA A 791 -36.00 -21.08 -29.42
CA ALA A 791 -35.88 -21.75 -28.12
C ALA A 791 -34.81 -22.86 -27.99
N THR A 792 -34.46 -23.21 -26.75
CA THR A 792 -33.67 -24.37 -26.29
C THR A 792 -34.55 -25.43 -25.58
N PRO A 793 -34.15 -26.73 -25.55
CA PRO A 793 -35.03 -27.85 -25.18
C PRO A 793 -34.96 -28.28 -23.69
N ALA A 794 -36.02 -28.95 -23.23
CA ALA A 794 -36.23 -29.44 -21.86
C ALA A 794 -35.70 -30.88 -21.60
N PRO A 795 -35.46 -31.27 -20.33
CA PRO A 795 -35.17 -32.66 -19.94
C PRO A 795 -36.43 -33.46 -19.49
N PRO A 796 -36.39 -34.81 -19.46
CA PRO A 796 -37.56 -35.66 -19.29
C PRO A 796 -37.93 -35.99 -17.82
N ARG A 797 -39.19 -36.40 -17.64
CA ARG A 797 -39.88 -36.75 -16.38
C ARG A 797 -39.65 -38.20 -15.91
N ALA A 798 -39.44 -38.31 -14.59
CA ALA A 798 -39.94 -39.23 -13.55
C ALA A 798 -40.57 -40.61 -13.87
N ALA A 799 -40.29 -41.60 -13.01
CA ALA A 799 -41.28 -42.57 -12.49
C ALA A 799 -40.82 -43.37 -11.24
N GLY A 800 -41.69 -43.40 -10.20
CA GLY A 800 -41.87 -44.45 -9.19
C GLY A 800 -41.00 -44.36 -7.91
N GLY A 801 -41.50 -44.42 -6.67
CA GLY A 801 -42.82 -44.65 -6.07
C GLY A 801 -42.65 -44.68 -4.52
N ASP A 802 -43.62 -44.11 -3.80
CA ASP A 802 -43.75 -43.94 -2.33
C ASP A 802 -44.38 -45.22 -1.67
N PRO A 803 -44.61 -45.39 -0.34
CA PRO A 803 -44.14 -44.70 0.89
C PRO A 803 -43.65 -45.64 2.02
N THR A 804 -42.93 -45.11 3.02
CA THR A 804 -43.34 -45.21 4.44
C THR A 804 -42.47 -44.34 5.37
N GLN A 805 -43.17 -43.67 6.30
CA GLN A 805 -42.72 -42.99 7.52
C GLN A 805 -42.32 -41.49 7.46
N LYS A 806 -43.40 -40.69 7.46
CA LYS A 806 -43.64 -39.46 8.24
C LYS A 806 -42.57 -39.03 9.27
N ALA A 807 -42.00 -37.84 9.06
CA ALA A 807 -41.96 -36.77 10.06
C ALA A 807 -41.92 -35.41 9.33
N ALA A 808 -42.81 -34.50 9.72
CA ALA A 808 -43.08 -33.24 9.03
C ALA A 808 -41.93 -32.24 9.15
N LYS A 809 -41.43 -31.75 8.01
CA LYS A 809 -40.67 -30.50 7.91
C LYS A 809 -41.65 -29.34 8.07
N LYS A 810 -41.46 -28.53 9.11
CA LYS A 810 -41.92 -27.15 9.14
C LYS A 810 -40.94 -26.31 8.31
N ASP A 811 -41.52 -25.50 7.45
CA ASP A 811 -40.91 -24.39 6.73
C ASP A 811 -40.26 -23.39 7.71
N PRO A 812 -38.96 -23.03 7.59
CA PRO A 812 -38.37 -21.97 8.38
C PRO A 812 -38.05 -20.72 7.53
N HIS A 813 -38.86 -20.42 6.51
CA HIS A 813 -38.84 -19.10 5.86
C HIS A 813 -40.18 -18.37 6.02
N ALA A 814 -40.46 -18.03 7.29
CA ALA A 814 -41.38 -16.96 7.67
C ALA A 814 -40.66 -16.09 8.71
N HIS A 815 -40.61 -14.79 8.45
CA HIS A 815 -39.77 -13.79 9.09
C HIS A 815 -39.79 -13.78 10.63
N ALA A 816 -38.60 -13.66 11.22
CA ALA A 816 -38.38 -12.97 12.49
C ALA A 816 -37.08 -12.14 12.33
N ASP A 817 -37.19 -10.85 12.59
CA ASP A 817 -36.06 -9.94 12.74
C ASP A 817 -35.21 -10.42 13.92
N ASP A 818 -34.02 -10.96 13.66
CA ASP A 818 -32.99 -11.17 14.67
C ASP A 818 -31.79 -10.28 14.31
N GLU A 819 -31.56 -9.26 15.14
CA GLU A 819 -30.31 -8.50 15.20
C GLU A 819 -29.14 -9.48 15.27
N VAL A 820 -28.19 -9.38 14.33
CA VAL A 820 -26.88 -10.03 14.49
C VAL A 820 -26.16 -9.30 15.62
N ALA A 821 -26.31 -9.81 16.84
CA ALA A 821 -25.61 -9.29 18.00
C ALA A 821 -24.10 -9.41 17.79
N ALA A 822 -23.39 -8.28 17.91
CA ALA A 822 -21.93 -8.23 17.90
C ALA A 822 -21.35 -9.27 18.88
N VAL A 823 -20.44 -10.12 18.42
CA VAL A 823 -19.76 -11.11 19.27
C VAL A 823 -19.01 -10.34 20.37
N PRO A 824 -19.35 -10.54 21.66
CA PRO A 824 -18.74 -9.76 22.73
C PRO A 824 -17.26 -10.07 22.84
N MET A 825 -16.41 -9.05 22.73
CA MET A 825 -14.98 -9.19 22.99
C MET A 825 -14.77 -9.70 24.43
N PRO A 826 -13.99 -10.77 24.65
CA PRO A 826 -13.74 -11.26 25.98
C PRO A 826 -13.01 -10.20 26.81
N LYS A 827 -13.27 -10.18 28.12
CA LYS A 827 -12.60 -9.25 29.06
C LYS A 827 -11.32 -9.85 29.64
N VAL A 828 -11.01 -11.08 29.25
CA VAL A 828 -9.93 -11.90 29.81
C VAL A 828 -9.09 -12.54 28.72
N ARG A 829 -7.84 -12.82 29.06
CA ARG A 829 -6.89 -13.55 28.22
C ARG A 829 -6.27 -14.71 29.00
N LEU A 830 -5.90 -15.77 28.27
CA LEU A 830 -5.16 -16.91 28.81
C LEU A 830 -3.64 -16.77 28.60
N GLY A 831 -3.17 -15.80 27.82
CA GLY A 831 -1.74 -15.63 27.53
C GLY A 831 -1.21 -16.65 26.52
N ILE A 832 -1.97 -16.89 25.47
CA ILE A 832 -1.61 -17.75 24.33
C ILE A 832 -1.38 -16.88 23.10
N LEU A 833 -0.57 -17.37 22.16
CA LEU A 833 -0.40 -16.82 20.82
C LEU A 833 -1.24 -17.66 19.85
N PRO A 834 -2.28 -17.08 19.24
CA PRO A 834 -3.15 -17.81 18.32
C PRO A 834 -2.45 -18.11 17.00
N THR A 835 -2.86 -19.19 16.33
CA THR A 835 -2.51 -19.46 14.94
C THR A 835 -3.47 -18.73 14.00
N TYR A 836 -2.94 -17.89 13.11
CA TYR A 836 -3.71 -17.19 12.08
C TYR A 836 -3.51 -17.91 10.74
N GLY A 837 -4.53 -18.67 10.32
CA GLY A 837 -4.54 -19.52 9.11
C GLY A 837 -5.52 -20.69 9.25
N GLU A 838 -5.74 -21.46 8.18
CA GLU A 838 -6.52 -22.70 8.23
C GLU A 838 -5.81 -23.74 9.12
N SER A 839 -6.40 -24.10 10.25
CA SER A 839 -5.92 -25.22 11.07
C SER A 839 -6.68 -26.49 10.71
N GLU A 840 -6.09 -27.38 9.92
CA GLU A 840 -6.65 -28.72 9.70
C GLU A 840 -6.45 -29.58 10.95
N GLY A 841 -7.49 -30.29 11.42
CA GLY A 841 -7.44 -31.20 12.58
C GLY A 841 -8.40 -30.86 13.73
N ARG A 842 -8.45 -31.71 14.77
CA ARG A 842 -9.35 -31.54 15.93
C ARG A 842 -8.84 -30.47 16.91
N GLY A 843 -9.59 -29.38 17.07
CA GLY A 843 -9.33 -28.31 18.04
C GLY A 843 -8.58 -27.11 17.49
N TYR A 844 -8.66 -25.99 18.20
CA TYR A 844 -8.04 -24.71 17.85
C TYR A 844 -6.55 -24.66 18.21
N GLU A 845 -5.68 -24.53 17.21
CA GLU A 845 -4.23 -24.56 17.39
C GLU A 845 -3.65 -23.25 17.93
N ILE A 846 -2.65 -23.36 18.81
CA ILE A 846 -1.89 -22.22 19.33
C ILE A 846 -0.43 -22.31 18.89
N THR A 847 0.09 -21.23 18.30
CA THR A 847 1.50 -21.14 17.86
C THR A 847 2.47 -20.92 19.02
N GLY A 848 1.96 -20.49 20.17
CA GLY A 848 2.81 -20.30 21.33
C GLY A 848 2.05 -19.97 22.60
N VAL A 849 2.78 -20.00 23.71
CA VAL A 849 2.31 -19.56 25.02
C VAL A 849 3.23 -18.43 25.47
N VAL A 850 2.66 -17.34 25.99
CA VAL A 850 3.44 -16.21 26.50
C VAL A 850 4.16 -16.64 27.77
N ASP A 851 5.49 -16.48 27.80
CA ASP A 851 6.32 -16.77 28.96
C ASP A 851 5.83 -16.04 30.21
N ASP A 852 5.82 -16.74 31.35
CA ASP A 852 5.23 -16.30 32.63
C ASP A 852 3.74 -15.91 32.59
N GLY A 853 3.06 -16.13 31.46
CA GLY A 853 1.64 -15.91 31.27
C GLY A 853 0.76 -16.95 31.98
N PRO A 854 -0.57 -16.70 32.09
CA PRO A 854 -1.48 -17.62 32.77
C PRO A 854 -1.45 -19.06 32.25
N ALA A 855 -1.44 -19.23 30.92
CA ALA A 855 -1.39 -20.53 30.27
C ALA A 855 -0.05 -21.26 30.51
N ALA A 856 1.08 -20.54 30.51
CA ALA A 856 2.40 -21.12 30.81
C ALA A 856 2.45 -21.63 32.26
N LYS A 857 1.94 -20.84 33.22
CA LYS A 857 1.87 -21.22 34.64
C LYS A 857 0.98 -22.42 34.90
N ALA A 858 -0.03 -22.63 34.05
CA ALA A 858 -0.91 -23.80 34.09
C ALA A 858 -0.34 -25.02 33.34
N GLY A 859 0.84 -24.92 32.73
CA GLY A 859 1.50 -26.04 32.04
C GLY A 859 1.05 -26.27 30.59
N MET A 860 0.39 -25.28 29.97
CA MET A 860 0.15 -25.27 28.52
C MET A 860 1.47 -25.08 27.78
N LYS A 861 1.63 -25.76 26.64
CA LYS A 861 2.86 -25.74 25.83
C LYS A 861 2.57 -25.22 24.42
N ASN A 862 3.61 -24.78 23.73
CA ASN A 862 3.54 -24.44 22.32
C ASN A 862 3.04 -25.65 21.51
N ASN A 863 2.21 -25.38 20.49
CA ASN A 863 1.57 -26.38 19.62
C ASN A 863 0.53 -27.27 20.30
N ASP A 864 0.07 -26.94 21.51
CA ASP A 864 -1.16 -27.53 22.05
C ASP A 864 -2.37 -27.11 21.19
N ARG A 865 -3.39 -27.97 21.04
CA ARG A 865 -4.65 -27.60 20.39
C ARG A 865 -5.78 -27.55 21.40
N ILE A 866 -6.42 -26.41 21.55
CA ILE A 866 -7.53 -26.22 22.48
C ILE A 866 -8.78 -26.90 21.92
N LEU A 867 -9.24 -27.94 22.60
CA LEU A 867 -10.47 -28.66 22.27
C LEU A 867 -11.69 -28.03 22.95
N LYS A 868 -11.54 -27.62 24.21
CA LYS A 868 -12.64 -27.07 25.01
C LYS A 868 -12.17 -26.00 25.99
N ILE A 869 -13.04 -25.02 26.24
CA ILE A 869 -12.91 -24.02 27.31
C ILE A 869 -14.22 -23.99 28.08
N GLY A 870 -14.19 -24.20 29.39
CA GLY A 870 -15.40 -24.15 30.22
C GLY A 870 -16.46 -25.19 29.85
N GLY A 871 -16.06 -26.29 29.20
CA GLY A 871 -16.96 -27.30 28.65
C GLY A 871 -17.54 -26.99 27.26
N LYS A 872 -17.36 -25.76 26.74
CA LYS A 872 -17.69 -25.41 25.35
C LYS A 872 -16.60 -25.92 24.39
N ASN A 873 -17.00 -26.42 23.23
CA ASN A 873 -16.07 -26.82 22.17
C ASN A 873 -15.40 -25.58 21.56
N VAL A 874 -14.12 -25.70 21.25
CA VAL A 874 -13.33 -24.65 20.60
C VAL A 874 -12.76 -25.22 19.32
N THR A 875 -13.19 -24.66 18.19
CA THR A 875 -12.84 -25.12 16.83
C THR A 875 -12.04 -24.09 16.06
N ASP A 876 -12.11 -22.82 16.46
CA ASP A 876 -11.54 -21.67 15.77
C ASP A 876 -11.38 -20.49 16.76
N VAL A 877 -10.86 -19.38 16.26
CA VAL A 877 -10.63 -18.17 17.07
C VAL A 877 -11.94 -17.56 17.59
N TYR A 878 -13.07 -17.69 16.89
CA TYR A 878 -14.34 -17.08 17.29
C TYR A 878 -15.02 -17.87 18.42
N SER A 879 -15.06 -19.19 18.31
CA SER A 879 -15.51 -20.10 19.39
C SER A 879 -14.61 -20.01 20.62
N TYR A 880 -13.31 -19.73 20.43
CA TYR A 880 -12.39 -19.38 21.52
C TYR A 880 -12.80 -18.07 22.22
N MET A 881 -13.08 -17.00 21.46
CA MET A 881 -13.51 -15.71 22.02
C MET A 881 -14.87 -15.82 22.73
N GLU A 882 -15.83 -16.53 22.13
CA GLU A 882 -17.16 -16.75 22.70
C GLU A 882 -17.11 -17.62 23.96
N ALA A 883 -16.19 -18.59 24.02
CA ALA A 883 -15.98 -19.38 25.23
C ALA A 883 -15.35 -18.56 26.37
N LEU A 884 -14.58 -17.52 26.06
CA LEU A 884 -13.97 -16.63 27.06
C LEU A 884 -14.85 -15.43 27.44
N ALA A 885 -15.84 -15.06 26.62
CA ALA A 885 -16.68 -13.88 26.83
C ALA A 885 -17.44 -13.87 28.17
N GLY A 886 -17.70 -15.05 28.74
CA GLY A 886 -18.39 -15.21 30.04
C GLY A 886 -17.51 -15.08 31.28
N TYR A 887 -16.18 -15.03 31.14
CA TYR A 887 -15.24 -15.08 32.26
C TYR A 887 -14.73 -13.69 32.67
N LYS A 888 -14.43 -13.54 33.96
CA LYS A 888 -13.88 -12.31 34.57
C LYS A 888 -12.41 -12.48 34.93
N PRO A 889 -11.62 -11.39 34.93
CA PRO A 889 -10.21 -11.47 35.30
C PRO A 889 -10.02 -12.11 36.68
N GLY A 890 -9.19 -13.15 36.76
CA GLY A 890 -8.94 -13.91 37.97
C GLY A 890 -9.75 -15.19 38.11
N ASP A 891 -10.74 -15.44 37.24
CA ASP A 891 -11.50 -16.70 37.22
C ASP A 891 -10.61 -17.88 36.82
N GLU A 892 -10.87 -19.04 37.41
CA GLU A 892 -10.27 -20.31 36.99
C GLU A 892 -11.03 -20.90 35.81
N VAL A 893 -10.35 -21.04 34.68
CA VAL A 893 -10.88 -21.51 33.41
C VAL A 893 -10.35 -22.91 33.14
N THR A 894 -11.25 -23.90 33.06
CA THR A 894 -10.87 -25.26 32.65
C THR A 894 -10.71 -25.33 31.14
N VAL A 895 -9.53 -25.74 30.67
CA VAL A 895 -9.17 -25.83 29.25
C VAL A 895 -8.72 -27.26 28.95
N VAL A 896 -9.37 -27.91 27.98
CA VAL A 896 -8.93 -29.23 27.48
C VAL A 896 -8.10 -28.99 26.23
N VAL A 897 -6.86 -29.46 26.23
CA VAL A 897 -5.94 -29.38 25.10
C VAL A 897 -5.58 -30.76 24.57
N LEU A 898 -5.37 -30.87 23.26
CA LEU A 898 -4.74 -32.02 22.61
C LEU A 898 -3.24 -31.72 22.46
N ARG A 899 -2.40 -32.60 23.00
CA ARG A 899 -0.94 -32.54 22.89
C ARG A 899 -0.44 -33.84 22.26
N GLY A 900 -0.04 -33.79 20.99
CA GLY A 900 0.10 -34.99 20.17
C GLY A 900 -1.25 -35.70 20.07
N ASP A 901 -1.35 -36.97 20.51
CA ASP A 901 -2.60 -37.75 20.50
C ASP A 901 -3.31 -37.83 21.86
N ARG A 902 -2.87 -37.06 22.86
CA ARG A 902 -3.40 -37.13 24.23
C ARG A 902 -4.17 -35.88 24.63
N GLU A 903 -5.37 -36.07 25.15
CA GLU A 903 -6.17 -35.00 25.77
C GLU A 903 -5.69 -34.72 27.21
N ILE A 904 -5.44 -33.45 27.51
CA ILE A 904 -4.93 -32.97 28.80
C ILE A 904 -5.85 -31.85 29.28
N THR A 905 -6.33 -31.93 30.51
CA THR A 905 -7.14 -30.89 31.14
C THR A 905 -6.26 -29.99 32.00
N LEU A 906 -6.31 -28.69 31.75
CA LEU A 906 -5.57 -27.64 32.44
C LEU A 906 -6.55 -26.68 33.12
N THR A 907 -6.20 -26.18 34.30
CA THR A 907 -6.95 -25.11 34.98
C THR A 907 -6.12 -23.84 34.93
N ILE A 908 -6.61 -22.83 34.20
CA ILE A 908 -5.88 -21.60 33.89
C ILE A 908 -6.55 -20.43 34.60
N LYS A 909 -5.82 -19.72 35.45
CA LYS A 909 -6.33 -18.51 36.10
C LYS A 909 -6.27 -17.33 35.14
N SER A 910 -7.41 -16.95 34.57
CA SER A 910 -7.51 -15.93 33.53
C SER A 910 -6.97 -14.56 33.98
N ALA A 911 -6.33 -13.82 33.07
CA ALA A 911 -5.81 -12.48 33.33
C ALA A 911 -6.68 -11.42 32.65
N PRO A 912 -6.70 -10.15 33.13
CA PRO A 912 -7.39 -9.10 32.43
C PRO A 912 -6.80 -8.90 31.03
N GLN A 913 -7.68 -8.66 30.06
CA GLN A 913 -7.27 -8.16 28.75
C GLN A 913 -6.67 -6.77 28.96
N LYS A 914 -5.36 -6.61 28.73
CA LYS A 914 -4.72 -5.28 28.84
C LYS A 914 -5.43 -4.33 27.88
N SER A 915 -5.89 -3.18 28.38
CA SER A 915 -6.22 -2.03 27.53
C SER A 915 -4.98 -1.69 26.71
N LEU A 916 -5.19 -1.24 25.47
CA LEU A 916 -4.12 -0.68 24.63
C LEU A 916 -3.54 0.64 25.18
N ASP A 917 -4.02 1.09 26.34
CA ASP A 917 -3.43 2.15 27.15
C ASP A 917 -2.65 1.52 28.32
N ALA A 918 -1.35 1.84 28.40
CA ALA A 918 -0.32 1.49 29.41
C ALA A 918 0.72 0.44 28.98
N ASP A 919 1.72 0.87 28.21
CA ASP A 919 3.08 1.23 28.68
C ASP A 919 3.94 1.74 27.51
#